data_AF-A0ABD1YFV6-F1
#
_entry.id   AF-A0ABD1YFV6-F1
#
_cell.length_a   1.000
_cell.length_b   1.000
_cell.length_c   1.000
_cell.angle_alpha   90.00
_cell.angle_beta   90.00
_cell.angle_gamma   90.00
#
_symmetry.space_group_name_H-M   'P 1'
#
loop_
_entity.id
_entity.type
_entity.pdbx_description
1 polymer ?
#
loop_
_entity_poly.entity_id
_entity_poly.type
_entity_poly.pdbx_seq_one_letter_code
_entity_poly.pdbx_strand_id
1 'polypeptide(L)'
;MAVLNEYVWLVVAGAFFAFGFGWGTGANDVANAFGTSVGSKTLTLRQAVVIASIFEFAGALLLGRTSTNTIASHIADINAFAREPEVYAYGMVCALFVGTLWLIVTSYYGLNVSSTHTIIGGIIGFALVWDGPKAIVWAQKDSVSFPPYKGVIAIVLSWFVAPLLTAAVSAFILYVVRTLVLRRQNAYDLAFWTLPPFVLLTSFVNVYFILTKGIKQTLAPNSRWSNNKAAWVAFVIAVGITLCCIVFALPLLRRHADRHFDGDGNAIDDDAKSQKAGDTKEAWKSVDFDPPKVLSTWQKFSKAATHGMDVDIHRVVQENQKVGDIHEYAERFDPRVEYAFSYLQVFSATCVIFAHGSGEVGYMAGPLATIWDVYLKGELSRTIKPPIWILLICTFGLVVGLATYGYNVTMAMGVKLAKLTPTRGFAAELATAFVIMIGSQYSLPTSSSQCITGAIIGVGLLEGVKGVNWTLFVKQFLSWVSTLVVIGLFVSAIFAQGVYSPSKTASQELNQYEDRLTNVTNQVYTDFSSSLQSYKRVSDAGLLVNLPPATWANLNFSVSNAASRALDLSNPKKIQSVNVDQVLSGLYESLSLLQNYTVFTLGQNTVFPGADVCIDPSSVNISAAPCKSPRLLPQAYITSLN
;
A
#
# COMPACT_ATOMS: atom_id res chain seq x y z
N MET A 1 -23.89 4.70 11.72
CA MET A 1 -24.01 4.48 10.27
C MET A 1 -22.77 5.06 9.63
N ALA A 2 -22.24 4.42 8.58
CA ALA A 2 -21.08 4.99 7.88
C ALA A 2 -21.51 6.26 7.14
N VAL A 3 -20.60 7.23 6.99
CA VAL A 3 -20.87 8.47 6.25
C VAL A 3 -21.10 8.16 4.77
N LEU A 4 -20.31 7.25 4.20
CA LEU A 4 -20.32 6.89 2.79
C LEU A 4 -20.93 5.50 2.54
N ASN A 5 -22.18 5.27 2.96
CA ASN A 5 -22.84 3.94 2.83
C ASN A 5 -22.95 3.43 1.39
N GLU A 6 -22.98 4.30 0.39
CA GLU A 6 -23.00 3.92 -1.03
C GLU A 6 -21.67 3.28 -1.51
N TYR A 7 -20.58 3.50 -0.77
CA TYR A 7 -19.24 3.00 -1.07
C TYR A 7 -18.86 1.73 -0.29
N VAL A 8 -19.83 1.00 0.28
CA VAL A 8 -19.58 -0.32 0.93
C VAL A 8 -18.79 -1.27 0.03
N TRP A 9 -19.04 -1.22 -1.28
CA TRP A 9 -18.35 -2.07 -2.25
C TRP A 9 -16.83 -1.86 -2.26
N LEU A 10 -16.34 -0.63 -1.97
CA LEU A 10 -14.90 -0.35 -1.85
C LEU A 10 -14.29 -1.14 -0.69
N VAL A 11 -14.99 -1.24 0.45
CA VAL A 11 -14.54 -2.01 1.60
C VAL A 11 -14.51 -3.51 1.28
N VAL A 12 -15.55 -4.03 0.63
CA VAL A 12 -15.63 -5.45 0.28
C VAL A 12 -14.56 -5.83 -0.75
N ALA A 13 -14.45 -5.06 -1.84
CA ALA A 13 -13.43 -5.27 -2.86
C ALA A 13 -12.02 -5.06 -2.28
N GLY A 14 -11.83 -4.00 -1.49
CA GLY A 14 -10.58 -3.71 -0.80
C GLY A 14 -10.15 -4.85 0.13
N ALA A 15 -11.07 -5.43 0.91
CA ALA A 15 -10.77 -6.57 1.77
C ALA A 15 -10.36 -7.81 0.99
N PHE A 16 -11.05 -8.10 -0.12
CA PHE A 16 -10.72 -9.20 -1.02
C PHE A 16 -9.33 -9.02 -1.65
N PHE A 17 -9.03 -7.84 -2.19
CA PHE A 17 -7.72 -7.57 -2.81
C PHE A 17 -6.61 -7.39 -1.78
N ALA A 18 -6.89 -6.93 -0.55
CA ALA A 18 -5.91 -6.90 0.53
C ALA A 18 -5.53 -8.31 0.99
N PHE A 19 -6.50 -9.23 1.02
CA PHE A 19 -6.22 -10.66 1.21
C PHE A 19 -5.38 -11.22 0.07
N GLY A 20 -5.75 -10.91 -1.19
CA GLY A 20 -4.99 -11.33 -2.38
C GLY A 20 -3.56 -10.78 -2.42
N PHE A 21 -3.37 -9.52 -2.05
CA PHE A 21 -2.05 -8.90 -1.94
C PHE A 21 -1.28 -9.55 -0.79
N GLY A 22 -1.94 -9.83 0.35
CA GLY A 22 -1.42 -10.69 1.43
C GLY A 22 -0.89 -12.01 0.91
N TRP A 23 -1.70 -12.73 0.15
CA TRP A 23 -1.30 -13.99 -0.49
C TRP A 23 -0.10 -13.82 -1.42
N GLY A 24 -0.09 -12.78 -2.26
CA GLY A 24 1.03 -12.49 -3.15
C GLY A 24 2.33 -12.20 -2.40
N THR A 25 2.27 -11.36 -1.36
CA THR A 25 3.41 -11.07 -0.48
C THR A 25 3.87 -12.33 0.26
N GLY A 26 2.94 -13.20 0.66
CA GLY A 26 3.25 -14.47 1.32
C GLY A 26 4.03 -15.43 0.42
N ALA A 27 3.58 -15.56 -0.83
CA ALA A 27 4.22 -16.39 -1.85
C ALA A 27 5.58 -15.84 -2.30
N ASN A 28 5.78 -14.52 -2.24
CA ASN A 28 7.02 -13.88 -2.69
C ASN A 28 8.01 -13.66 -1.55
N ASP A 29 7.60 -12.93 -0.51
CA ASP A 29 8.52 -12.27 0.43
C ASP A 29 8.85 -13.14 1.66
N VAL A 30 8.06 -14.17 1.98
CA VAL A 30 8.41 -15.04 3.12
C VAL A 30 9.66 -15.89 2.85
N ALA A 31 10.01 -16.08 1.57
CA ALA A 31 11.31 -16.61 1.16
C ALA A 31 12.49 -15.76 1.66
N ASN A 32 12.27 -14.48 2.01
CA ASN A 32 13.31 -13.61 2.52
C ASN A 32 13.78 -13.97 3.93
N ALA A 33 12.93 -14.62 4.74
CA ALA A 33 13.27 -15.07 6.07
C ALA A 33 13.69 -16.56 6.10
N PHE A 34 12.97 -17.40 5.34
CA PHE A 34 13.18 -18.85 5.39
C PHE A 34 13.87 -19.44 4.16
N GLY A 35 14.02 -18.69 3.07
CA GLY A 35 14.63 -19.21 1.84
C GLY A 35 16.06 -19.69 2.07
N THR A 36 16.82 -18.97 2.89
CA THR A 36 18.16 -19.34 3.35
C THR A 36 18.18 -20.58 4.23
N SER A 37 17.22 -20.71 5.15
CA SER A 37 17.12 -21.84 6.09
C SER A 37 16.65 -23.13 5.42
N VAL A 38 15.73 -23.00 4.47
CA VAL A 38 15.27 -24.13 3.65
C VAL A 38 16.35 -24.49 2.62
N GLY A 39 16.97 -23.50 1.98
CA GLY A 39 18.08 -23.70 1.05
C GLY A 39 19.30 -24.38 1.66
N SER A 40 19.61 -24.10 2.93
CA SER A 40 20.69 -24.75 3.68
C SER A 40 20.34 -26.16 4.19
N LYS A 41 19.09 -26.64 3.96
CA LYS A 41 18.52 -27.89 4.51
C LYS A 41 18.41 -27.90 6.04
N THR A 42 18.41 -26.74 6.68
CA THR A 42 18.19 -26.62 8.12
C THR A 42 16.71 -26.80 8.48
N LEU A 43 15.81 -26.32 7.63
CA LEU A 43 14.36 -26.49 7.77
C LEU A 43 13.77 -27.08 6.49
N THR A 44 12.72 -27.88 6.63
CA THR A 44 11.84 -28.22 5.51
C THR A 44 10.88 -27.07 5.22
N LEU A 45 10.34 -26.97 3.99
CA LEU A 45 9.32 -25.98 3.65
C LEU A 45 8.13 -26.06 4.62
N ARG A 46 7.68 -27.27 4.97
CA ARG A 46 6.59 -27.48 5.92
C ARG A 46 6.90 -26.93 7.31
N GLN A 47 8.10 -27.15 7.84
CA GLN A 47 8.50 -26.58 9.13
C GLN A 47 8.58 -25.05 9.06
N ALA A 48 9.15 -24.51 7.98
CA ALA A 48 9.22 -23.07 7.76
C ALA A 48 7.82 -22.43 7.75
N VAL A 49 6.83 -23.07 7.10
CA VAL A 49 5.44 -22.58 7.06
C VAL A 49 4.81 -22.56 8.45
N VAL A 50 5.03 -23.59 9.27
CA VAL A 50 4.48 -23.63 10.65
C VAL A 50 5.09 -22.54 11.52
N ILE A 51 6.42 -22.37 11.47
CA ILE A 51 7.10 -21.33 12.24
C ILE A 51 6.66 -19.95 11.74
N ALA A 52 6.62 -19.74 10.43
CA ALA A 52 6.15 -18.50 9.82
C ALA A 52 4.74 -18.17 10.27
N SER A 53 3.82 -19.14 10.26
CA SER A 53 2.43 -18.94 10.71
C SER A 53 2.36 -18.38 12.13
N ILE A 54 3.16 -18.90 13.07
CA ILE A 54 3.13 -18.45 14.46
C ILE A 54 3.71 -17.03 14.59
N PHE A 55 4.90 -16.82 14.02
CA PHE A 55 5.65 -15.59 14.23
C PHE A 55 5.20 -14.43 13.34
N GLU A 56 4.67 -14.68 12.14
CA GLU A 56 3.99 -13.68 11.31
C GLU A 56 2.75 -13.12 12.02
N PHE A 57 1.88 -14.00 12.52
CA PHE A 57 0.70 -13.59 13.29
C PHE A 57 1.07 -12.83 14.56
N ALA A 58 2.08 -13.31 15.29
CA ALA A 58 2.57 -12.61 16.48
C ALA A 58 3.11 -11.22 16.12
N GLY A 59 3.94 -11.11 15.08
CA GLY A 59 4.51 -9.84 14.63
C GLY A 59 3.44 -8.85 14.16
N ALA A 60 2.51 -9.32 13.33
CA ALA A 60 1.43 -8.50 12.79
C ALA A 60 0.46 -8.01 13.87
N LEU A 61 0.05 -8.88 14.81
CA LEU A 61 -0.91 -8.52 15.85
C LEU A 61 -0.31 -7.59 16.91
N LEU A 62 0.95 -7.83 17.30
CA LEU A 62 1.62 -7.04 18.34
C LEU A 62 2.08 -5.69 17.79
N LEU A 63 2.58 -5.64 16.56
CA LEU A 63 3.33 -4.48 16.04
C LEU A 63 2.88 -4.00 14.65
N GLY A 64 1.99 -4.71 13.94
CA GLY A 64 1.57 -4.35 12.57
C GLY A 64 0.78 -3.05 12.46
N ARG A 65 0.24 -2.52 13.56
CA ARG A 65 -0.50 -1.25 13.56
C ARG A 65 0.38 -0.04 13.24
N THR A 66 1.69 -0.13 13.48
CA THR A 66 2.60 1.00 13.29
C THR A 66 3.08 1.13 11.86
N SER A 67 3.34 0.01 11.19
CA SER A 67 3.74 -0.03 9.77
C SER A 67 2.63 0.43 8.82
N THR A 68 1.36 0.17 9.18
CA THR A 68 0.17 0.58 8.44
C THR A 68 0.08 2.11 8.26
N ASN A 69 0.60 2.90 9.20
CA ASN A 69 0.47 4.37 9.22
C ASN A 69 1.43 5.10 8.26
N THR A 70 2.47 4.42 7.78
CA THR A 70 3.65 5.09 7.19
C THR A 70 3.66 5.08 5.66
N ILE A 71 2.87 4.23 5.02
CA ILE A 71 3.02 3.94 3.58
C ILE A 71 2.24 4.93 2.69
N ALA A 72 1.04 5.33 3.10
CA ALA A 72 0.16 6.18 2.27
C ALA A 72 0.51 7.67 2.34
N SER A 73 0.90 8.17 3.53
CA SER A 73 0.99 9.61 3.83
C SER A 73 2.26 10.31 3.34
N HIS A 74 3.28 9.54 2.90
CA HIS A 74 4.58 10.08 2.46
C HIS A 74 4.82 9.99 0.94
N ILE A 75 3.82 9.53 0.18
CA ILE A 75 3.97 9.23 -1.25
C ILE A 75 3.01 10.10 -2.05
N ALA A 76 1.72 9.98 -1.78
CA ALA A 76 0.69 10.84 -2.34
C ALA A 76 0.38 12.00 -1.39
N ASP A 77 0.23 13.21 -1.92
CA ASP A 77 -0.26 14.34 -1.15
C ASP A 77 -1.77 14.17 -0.90
N ILE A 78 -2.10 13.89 0.36
CA ILE A 78 -3.49 13.71 0.81
C ILE A 78 -4.35 14.95 0.51
N ASN A 79 -3.76 16.15 0.48
CA ASN A 79 -4.50 17.38 0.21
C ASN A 79 -5.06 17.42 -1.22
N ALA A 80 -4.42 16.75 -2.18
CA ALA A 80 -4.92 16.64 -3.55
C ALA A 80 -6.23 15.84 -3.65
N PHE A 81 -6.53 15.02 -2.64
CA PHE A 81 -7.72 14.18 -2.55
C PHE A 81 -8.68 14.62 -1.44
N ALA A 82 -8.41 15.73 -0.76
CA ALA A 82 -9.18 16.15 0.40
C ALA A 82 -10.64 16.49 0.08
N ARG A 83 -10.93 16.88 -1.17
CA ARG A 83 -12.29 17.18 -1.64
C ARG A 83 -13.10 15.91 -1.94
N GLU A 84 -12.43 14.85 -2.39
CA GLU A 84 -13.06 13.59 -2.82
C GLU A 84 -12.30 12.39 -2.23
N PRO A 85 -12.43 12.16 -0.90
CA PRO A 85 -11.75 11.07 -0.19
C PRO A 85 -12.00 9.66 -0.78
N GLU A 86 -13.20 9.43 -1.30
CA GLU A 86 -13.62 8.19 -1.95
C GLU A 86 -12.79 7.84 -3.20
N VAL A 87 -12.30 8.85 -3.91
CA VAL A 87 -11.43 8.66 -5.08
C VAL A 87 -10.07 8.12 -4.63
N TYR A 88 -9.54 8.60 -3.51
CA TYR A 88 -8.31 8.05 -2.93
C TYR A 88 -8.50 6.60 -2.48
N ALA A 89 -9.65 6.30 -1.84
CA ALA A 89 -10.00 4.94 -1.46
C ALA A 89 -10.12 4.01 -2.68
N TYR A 90 -10.71 4.48 -3.78
CA TYR A 90 -10.73 3.75 -5.05
C TYR A 90 -9.33 3.51 -5.63
N GLY A 91 -8.44 4.51 -5.58
CA GLY A 91 -7.03 4.37 -5.95
C GLY A 91 -6.32 3.28 -5.17
N MET A 92 -6.57 3.19 -3.86
CA MET A 92 -6.05 2.12 -3.00
C MET A 92 -6.57 0.73 -3.39
N VAL A 93 -7.85 0.60 -3.76
CA VAL A 93 -8.42 -0.66 -4.29
C VAL A 93 -7.70 -1.07 -5.57
N CYS A 94 -7.48 -0.12 -6.50
CA CYS A 94 -6.76 -0.38 -7.75
C CYS A 94 -5.31 -0.84 -7.50
N ALA A 95 -4.62 -0.18 -6.57
CA ALA A 95 -3.25 -0.53 -6.20
C ALA A 95 -3.15 -1.94 -5.61
N LEU A 96 -4.08 -2.32 -4.72
CA LEU A 96 -4.15 -3.67 -4.16
C LEU A 96 -4.46 -4.73 -5.25
N PHE A 97 -5.40 -4.44 -6.15
CA PHE A 97 -5.80 -5.36 -7.20
C PHE A 97 -4.65 -5.65 -8.18
N VAL A 98 -4.08 -4.60 -8.77
CA VAL A 98 -2.98 -4.75 -9.74
C VAL A 98 -1.75 -5.32 -9.06
N GLY A 99 -1.46 -4.90 -7.82
CA GLY A 99 -0.38 -5.45 -7.02
C GLY A 99 -0.53 -6.95 -6.77
N THR A 100 -1.74 -7.41 -6.47
CA THR A 100 -2.06 -8.85 -6.32
C THR A 100 -1.70 -9.62 -7.58
N LEU A 101 -2.16 -9.15 -8.74
CA LEU A 101 -1.90 -9.82 -10.03
C LEU A 101 -0.40 -9.91 -10.34
N TRP A 102 0.32 -8.81 -10.10
CA TRP A 102 1.76 -8.79 -10.33
C TRP A 102 2.54 -9.71 -9.39
N LEU A 103 2.18 -9.74 -8.11
CA LEU A 103 2.81 -10.63 -7.14
C LEU A 103 2.54 -12.11 -7.47
N ILE A 104 1.36 -12.44 -7.99
CA ILE A 104 1.08 -13.78 -8.54
C ILE A 104 2.03 -14.12 -9.70
N VAL A 105 2.12 -13.23 -10.70
CA VAL A 105 2.94 -13.45 -11.91
C VAL A 105 4.42 -13.59 -11.56
N THR A 106 4.94 -12.71 -10.71
CA THR A 106 6.36 -12.72 -10.32
C THR A 106 6.70 -13.94 -9.47
N SER A 107 5.81 -14.34 -8.56
CA SER A 107 5.96 -15.59 -7.80
C SER A 107 5.94 -16.82 -8.71
N TYR A 108 5.13 -16.82 -9.78
CA TYR A 108 5.10 -17.88 -10.79
C TYR A 108 6.46 -18.05 -11.47
N TYR A 109 7.10 -16.95 -11.83
CA TYR A 109 8.44 -16.97 -12.42
C TYR A 109 9.58 -17.15 -11.41
N GLY A 110 9.27 -17.28 -10.11
CA GLY A 110 10.28 -17.37 -9.03
C GLY A 110 11.13 -16.10 -8.91
N LEU A 111 10.57 -14.94 -9.27
CA LEU A 111 11.22 -13.64 -9.14
C LEU A 111 10.88 -13.06 -7.77
N ASN A 112 11.90 -12.80 -6.96
CA ASN A 112 11.81 -12.21 -5.63
C ASN A 112 11.65 -10.67 -5.70
N VAL A 113 10.48 -10.25 -6.13
CA VAL A 113 10.13 -8.82 -6.23
C VAL A 113 9.78 -8.27 -4.86
N SER A 114 9.52 -6.97 -4.78
CA SER A 114 9.24 -6.29 -3.52
C SER A 114 7.78 -5.88 -3.45
N SER A 115 7.06 -6.34 -2.43
CA SER A 115 5.70 -5.87 -2.15
C SER A 115 5.67 -4.36 -1.86
N THR A 116 6.75 -3.83 -1.25
CA THR A 116 6.96 -2.39 -1.02
C THR A 116 6.97 -1.62 -2.34
N HIS A 117 7.76 -2.04 -3.32
CA HIS A 117 7.78 -1.39 -4.64
C HIS A 117 6.43 -1.48 -5.35
N THR A 118 5.76 -2.62 -5.19
CA THR A 118 4.47 -2.89 -5.79
C THR A 118 3.43 -1.89 -5.30
N ILE A 119 3.24 -1.75 -3.98
CA ILE A 119 2.22 -0.82 -3.47
C ILE A 119 2.60 0.65 -3.73
N ILE A 120 3.88 1.00 -3.61
CA ILE A 120 4.36 2.38 -3.83
C ILE A 120 4.22 2.77 -5.30
N GLY A 121 4.56 1.88 -6.23
CA GLY A 121 4.34 2.09 -7.65
C GLY A 121 2.85 2.28 -7.98
N GLY A 122 1.96 1.57 -7.30
CA GLY A 122 0.52 1.74 -7.46
C GLY A 122 0.01 3.09 -6.95
N ILE A 123 0.48 3.53 -5.79
CA ILE A 123 0.14 4.85 -5.24
C ILE A 123 0.61 5.98 -6.15
N ILE A 124 1.85 5.88 -6.66
CA ILE A 124 2.38 6.82 -7.66
C ILE A 124 1.51 6.80 -8.92
N GLY A 125 1.11 5.61 -9.39
CA GLY A 125 0.31 5.43 -10.60
C GLY A 125 -1.03 6.16 -10.56
N PHE A 126 -1.85 5.94 -9.52
CA PHE A 126 -3.15 6.63 -9.43
C PHE A 126 -3.01 8.11 -9.07
N ALA A 127 -2.01 8.49 -8.27
CA ALA A 127 -1.78 9.88 -7.91
C ALA A 127 -1.40 10.74 -9.13
N LEU A 128 -0.55 10.20 -10.02
CA LEU A 128 -0.20 10.85 -11.29
C LEU A 128 -1.42 11.07 -12.18
N VAL A 129 -2.38 10.16 -12.17
CA VAL A 129 -3.58 10.27 -12.99
C VAL A 129 -4.53 11.32 -12.44
N TRP A 130 -4.67 11.43 -11.12
CA TRP A 130 -5.65 12.31 -10.49
C TRP A 130 -5.31 13.81 -10.60
N ASP A 131 -4.13 14.22 -10.12
CA ASP A 131 -3.73 15.64 -10.07
C ASP A 131 -2.27 15.84 -10.54
N GLY A 132 -1.80 14.90 -11.38
CA GLY A 132 -0.50 15.00 -12.04
C GLY A 132 0.69 14.89 -11.08
N PRO A 133 1.87 15.42 -11.48
CA PRO A 133 3.08 15.36 -10.66
C PRO A 133 2.99 16.08 -9.31
N LYS A 134 2.01 16.97 -9.12
CA LYS A 134 1.80 17.73 -7.88
C LYS A 134 1.17 16.88 -6.78
N ALA A 135 0.42 15.84 -7.15
CA ALA A 135 -0.17 14.87 -6.24
C ALA A 135 0.86 13.98 -5.54
N ILE A 136 2.15 14.12 -5.86
CA ILE A 136 3.23 13.26 -5.37
C ILE A 136 4.26 14.06 -4.59
N VAL A 137 4.64 13.53 -3.43
CA VAL A 137 5.72 14.07 -2.61
C VAL A 137 7.06 13.59 -3.14
N TRP A 138 7.61 14.26 -4.17
CA TRP A 138 8.86 13.87 -4.82
C TRP A 138 10.09 14.03 -3.92
N ALA A 139 10.32 15.24 -3.42
CA ALA A 139 11.38 15.56 -2.49
C ALA A 139 10.96 16.73 -1.59
N GLN A 140 10.88 16.47 -0.29
CA GLN A 140 10.62 17.47 0.73
C GLN A 140 11.87 17.59 1.60
N LYS A 141 12.45 18.78 1.68
CA LYS A 141 13.62 19.04 2.53
C LYS A 141 13.24 18.85 4.00
N ASP A 142 14.00 18.02 4.71
CA ASP A 142 13.91 17.86 6.16
C ASP A 142 15.32 18.06 6.72
N SER A 143 15.58 19.24 7.28
CA SER A 143 16.89 19.59 7.84
C SER A 143 17.23 18.85 9.13
N VAL A 144 16.28 18.10 9.70
CA VAL A 144 16.42 17.42 10.99
C VAL A 144 16.67 15.92 10.82
N SER A 145 16.12 15.30 9.76
CA SER A 145 16.30 13.87 9.49
C SER A 145 17.43 13.57 8.50
N PHE A 146 18.08 12.43 8.66
CA PHE A 146 18.90 11.82 7.59
C PHE A 146 18.07 10.75 6.87
N PRO A 147 18.09 10.66 5.52
CA PRO A 147 18.64 11.64 4.59
C PRO A 147 17.90 12.99 4.69
N PRO A 148 18.55 14.13 4.31
CA PRO A 148 18.00 15.48 4.48
C PRO A 148 16.81 15.82 3.57
N TYR A 149 16.24 14.79 2.95
CA TYR A 149 15.09 14.85 2.05
C TYR A 149 14.19 13.63 2.33
N LYS A 150 12.89 13.87 2.37
CA LYS A 150 11.82 12.87 2.40
C LYS A 150 11.09 12.83 1.06
N GLY A 151 10.29 11.79 0.84
CA GLY A 151 9.53 11.60 -0.40
C GLY A 151 10.14 10.55 -1.31
N VAL A 152 9.57 10.42 -2.51
CA VAL A 152 9.86 9.33 -3.46
C VAL A 152 11.35 9.22 -3.80
N ILE A 153 12.07 10.34 -3.95
CA ILE A 153 13.49 10.30 -4.34
C ILE A 153 14.34 9.62 -3.25
N ALA A 154 14.11 9.95 -1.98
CA ALA A 154 14.85 9.33 -0.87
C ALA A 154 14.55 7.83 -0.76
N ILE A 155 13.30 7.45 -1.03
CA ILE A 155 12.86 6.05 -1.09
C ILE A 155 13.62 5.31 -2.19
N VAL A 156 13.59 5.82 -3.43
CA VAL A 156 14.26 5.19 -4.57
C VAL A 156 15.77 5.06 -4.34
N LEU A 157 16.43 6.08 -3.80
CA LEU A 157 17.86 6.00 -3.45
C LEU A 157 18.14 4.88 -2.45
N SER A 158 17.28 4.70 -1.45
CA SER A 158 17.42 3.63 -0.46
C SER A 158 17.36 2.24 -1.09
N TRP A 159 16.55 2.06 -2.14
CA TRP A 159 16.41 0.78 -2.85
C TRP A 159 17.64 0.37 -3.66
N PHE A 160 18.52 1.32 -4.01
CA PHE A 160 19.81 1.02 -4.61
C PHE A 160 20.91 0.83 -3.56
N VAL A 161 20.91 1.64 -2.50
CA VAL A 161 21.96 1.60 -1.48
C VAL A 161 21.80 0.39 -0.56
N ALA A 162 20.58 0.04 -0.16
CA ALA A 162 20.31 -1.05 0.77
C ALA A 162 20.87 -2.42 0.31
N PRO A 163 20.61 -2.93 -0.92
CA PRO A 163 21.15 -4.21 -1.36
C PRO A 163 22.68 -4.25 -1.40
N LEU A 164 23.32 -3.14 -1.80
CA LEU A 164 24.78 -3.03 -1.83
C LEU A 164 25.38 -3.06 -0.42
N LEU A 165 24.77 -2.31 0.51
CA LEU A 165 25.18 -2.31 1.91
C LEU A 165 24.99 -3.70 2.53
N THR A 166 23.86 -4.37 2.29
CA THR A 166 23.66 -5.75 2.77
C THR A 166 24.66 -6.73 2.21
N ALA A 167 25.04 -6.60 0.94
CA ALA A 167 26.06 -7.45 0.33
C ALA A 167 27.42 -7.26 1.01
N ALA A 168 27.80 -6.02 1.29
CA ALA A 168 29.05 -5.71 1.99
C ALA A 168 29.04 -6.25 3.44
N VAL A 169 27.93 -6.05 4.17
CA VAL A 169 27.80 -6.51 5.55
C VAL A 169 27.76 -8.04 5.64
N SER A 170 27.03 -8.72 4.75
CA SER A 170 26.97 -10.20 4.76
C SER A 170 28.31 -10.81 4.39
N ALA A 171 29.00 -10.26 3.40
CA ALA A 171 30.36 -10.66 3.06
C ALA A 171 31.31 -10.44 4.24
N PHE A 172 31.23 -9.30 4.92
CA PHE A 172 32.05 -9.04 6.10
C PHE A 172 31.79 -10.05 7.23
N ILE A 173 30.52 -10.30 7.57
CA ILE A 173 30.16 -11.28 8.61
C ILE A 173 30.69 -12.67 8.25
N LEU A 174 30.46 -13.12 7.01
CA LEU A 174 30.94 -14.44 6.58
C LEU A 174 32.47 -14.50 6.52
N TYR A 175 33.15 -13.43 6.12
CA TYR A 175 34.62 -13.37 6.13
C TYR A 175 35.18 -13.52 7.55
N VAL A 176 34.58 -12.84 8.53
CA VAL A 176 34.94 -12.95 9.94
C VAL A 176 34.69 -14.37 10.46
N VAL A 177 33.51 -14.93 10.23
CA VAL A 177 33.17 -16.32 10.63
C VAL A 177 34.11 -17.32 9.97
N ARG A 178 34.39 -17.17 8.68
CA ARG A 178 35.27 -18.07 7.93
C ARG A 178 36.70 -18.05 8.47
N THR A 179 37.22 -16.86 8.75
CA THR A 179 38.62 -16.69 9.19
C THR A 179 38.81 -17.04 10.66
N LEU A 180 37.87 -16.62 11.52
CA LEU A 180 38.00 -16.84 12.97
C LEU A 180 37.52 -18.21 13.40
N VAL A 181 36.52 -18.80 12.73
CA VAL A 181 35.90 -20.08 13.14
C VAL A 181 36.18 -21.20 12.13
N LEU A 182 35.70 -21.06 10.90
CA LEU A 182 35.57 -22.20 9.98
C LEU A 182 36.91 -22.77 9.48
N ARG A 183 37.94 -21.92 9.32
CA ARG A 183 39.27 -22.33 8.85
C ARG A 183 40.26 -22.69 9.97
N ARG A 184 39.81 -22.72 11.23
CA ARG A 184 40.65 -23.12 12.37
C ARG A 184 40.66 -24.64 12.54
N GLN A 185 41.74 -25.19 13.08
CA GLN A 185 41.84 -26.63 13.36
C GLN A 185 40.79 -27.11 14.38
N ASN A 186 40.48 -26.29 15.40
CA ASN A 186 39.47 -26.57 16.43
C ASN A 186 38.11 -25.93 16.10
N ALA A 187 37.69 -25.97 14.83
CA ALA A 187 36.48 -25.27 14.37
C ALA A 187 35.21 -25.73 15.10
N TYR A 188 35.10 -27.02 15.43
CA TYR A 188 33.95 -27.59 16.15
C TYR A 188 33.73 -26.92 17.52
N ASP A 189 34.72 -26.95 18.40
CA ASP A 189 34.62 -26.33 19.72
C ASP A 189 34.39 -24.82 19.61
N LEU A 190 35.07 -24.19 18.66
CA LEU A 190 35.00 -22.75 18.45
C LEU A 190 33.62 -22.31 17.93
N ALA A 191 32.92 -23.15 17.18
CA ALA A 191 31.55 -22.91 16.77
C ALA A 191 30.65 -22.72 18.00
N PHE A 192 30.75 -23.60 19.00
CA PHE A 192 29.97 -23.46 20.23
C PHE A 192 30.39 -22.28 21.10
N TRP A 193 31.69 -21.94 21.12
CA TRP A 193 32.17 -20.76 21.85
C TRP A 193 31.77 -19.43 21.19
N THR A 194 31.55 -19.43 19.88
CA THR A 194 31.12 -18.23 19.13
C THR A 194 29.60 -18.07 19.05
N LEU A 195 28.82 -19.10 19.38
CA LEU A 195 27.36 -19.03 19.46
C LEU A 195 26.85 -17.91 20.39
N PRO A 196 27.30 -17.76 21.66
CA PRO A 196 26.74 -16.75 22.55
C PRO A 196 26.93 -15.29 22.07
N PRO A 197 28.12 -14.88 21.59
CA PRO A 197 28.28 -13.56 20.97
C PRO A 197 27.35 -13.32 19.78
N PHE A 198 27.16 -14.32 18.90
CA PHE A 198 26.25 -14.17 17.76
C PHE A 198 24.77 -14.14 18.18
N VAL A 199 24.37 -14.93 19.17
CA VAL A 199 23.03 -14.86 19.76
C VAL A 199 22.80 -13.49 20.40
N LEU A 200 23.79 -12.94 21.08
CA LEU A 200 23.71 -11.60 21.68
C LEU A 200 23.46 -10.54 20.60
N LEU A 201 24.29 -10.54 19.55
CA LEU A 201 24.18 -9.58 18.45
C LEU A 201 22.84 -9.72 17.72
N THR A 202 22.44 -10.95 17.39
CA THR A 202 21.19 -11.24 16.69
C THR A 202 19.97 -10.83 17.52
N SER A 203 19.96 -11.18 18.80
CA SER A 203 18.88 -10.81 19.72
C SER A 203 18.82 -9.30 19.91
N PHE A 204 19.97 -8.64 20.05
CA PHE A 204 20.04 -7.19 20.19
C PHE A 204 19.45 -6.46 18.98
N VAL A 205 19.88 -6.81 17.76
CA VAL A 205 19.40 -6.19 16.51
C VAL A 205 17.88 -6.36 16.39
N ASN A 206 17.37 -7.56 16.59
CA ASN A 206 15.95 -7.85 16.45
C ASN A 206 15.10 -7.23 17.56
N VAL A 207 15.51 -7.32 18.82
CA VAL A 207 14.78 -6.69 19.94
C VAL A 207 14.82 -5.17 19.81
N TYR A 208 15.95 -4.57 19.43
CA TYR A 208 16.05 -3.13 19.22
C TYR A 208 15.12 -2.66 18.09
N PHE A 209 15.05 -3.41 16.98
CA PHE A 209 14.10 -3.16 15.90
C PHE A 209 12.66 -3.18 16.42
N ILE A 210 12.28 -4.20 17.20
CA ILE A 210 10.96 -4.33 17.81
C ILE A 210 10.64 -3.17 18.76
N LEU A 211 11.58 -2.77 19.61
CA LEU A 211 11.36 -1.70 20.59
C LEU A 211 11.22 -0.32 19.95
N THR A 212 12.00 -0.06 18.89
CA THR A 212 12.00 1.24 18.21
C THR A 212 10.84 1.41 17.24
N LYS A 213 10.46 0.34 16.51
CA LYS A 213 9.33 0.37 15.56
C LYS A 213 7.98 0.01 16.21
N GLY A 214 7.99 -0.88 17.19
CA GLY A 214 6.78 -1.40 17.83
C GLY A 214 6.33 -0.61 19.06
N ILE A 215 7.12 -0.65 20.14
CA ILE A 215 6.71 -0.12 21.46
C ILE A 215 6.58 1.40 21.45
N LYS A 216 7.53 2.11 20.85
CA LYS A 216 7.55 3.59 20.80
C LYS A 216 6.28 4.17 20.19
N GLN A 217 5.72 3.50 19.18
CA GLN A 217 4.54 3.98 18.43
C GLN A 217 3.22 3.39 18.93
N THR A 218 3.23 2.22 19.60
CA THR A 218 1.99 1.52 20.02
C THR A 218 1.63 1.71 21.49
N LEU A 219 2.61 1.62 22.40
CA LEU A 219 2.36 1.46 23.84
C LEU A 219 2.70 2.69 24.69
N ALA A 220 3.50 3.62 24.15
CA ALA A 220 4.00 4.75 24.93
C ALA A 220 4.00 6.08 24.15
N PRO A 221 2.89 6.48 23.49
CA PRO A 221 2.84 7.68 22.64
C PRO A 221 3.19 8.99 23.38
N ASN A 222 3.01 9.02 24.71
CA ASN A 222 3.31 10.19 25.56
C ASN A 222 4.52 9.99 26.50
N SER A 223 5.33 8.93 26.30
CA SER A 223 6.48 8.63 27.16
C SER A 223 7.80 9.12 26.56
N ARG A 224 8.78 9.45 27.42
CA ARG A 224 10.18 9.73 27.07
C ARG A 224 10.93 8.47 26.58
N TRP A 225 10.35 7.70 25.66
CA TRP A 225 10.99 6.52 25.07
C TRP A 225 12.01 6.94 24.01
N SER A 226 13.20 7.34 24.47
CA SER A 226 14.35 7.68 23.62
C SER A 226 14.95 6.44 22.98
N ASN A 227 15.53 6.59 21.78
CA ASN A 227 16.27 5.53 21.09
C ASN A 227 17.38 4.95 21.98
N ASN A 228 18.01 5.78 22.81
CA ASN A 228 19.04 5.34 23.77
C ASN A 228 18.45 4.39 24.83
N LYS A 229 17.24 4.67 25.30
CA LYS A 229 16.54 3.80 26.27
C LYS A 229 16.14 2.48 25.62
N ALA A 230 15.65 2.52 24.38
CA ALA A 230 15.35 1.32 23.60
C ALA A 230 16.60 0.46 23.39
N ALA A 231 17.75 1.07 23.08
CA ALA A 231 19.02 0.36 22.91
C ALA A 231 19.47 -0.33 24.20
N TRP A 232 19.40 0.36 25.34
CA TRP A 232 19.74 -0.23 26.64
C TRP A 232 18.82 -1.39 27.02
N VAL A 233 17.51 -1.23 26.86
CA VAL A 233 16.54 -2.31 27.15
C VAL A 233 16.75 -3.50 26.20
N ALA A 234 16.97 -3.25 24.91
CA ALA A 234 17.30 -4.30 23.95
C ALA A 234 18.58 -5.06 24.33
N PHE A 235 19.61 -4.33 24.78
CA PHE A 235 20.87 -4.92 25.20
C PHE A 235 20.69 -5.81 26.43
N VAL A 236 19.96 -5.34 27.46
CA VAL A 236 19.69 -6.15 28.66
C VAL A 236 18.90 -7.42 28.33
N ILE A 237 17.87 -7.31 27.48
CA ILE A 237 17.09 -8.48 27.03
C ILE A 237 17.99 -9.44 26.24
N ALA A 238 18.82 -8.92 25.34
CA ALA A 238 19.75 -9.73 24.55
C ALA A 238 20.76 -10.45 25.44
N VAL A 239 21.33 -9.79 26.46
CA VAL A 239 22.20 -10.42 27.46
C VAL A 239 21.46 -11.53 28.20
N GLY A 240 20.20 -11.29 28.61
CA GLY A 240 19.36 -12.32 29.22
C GLY A 240 19.15 -13.55 28.33
N ILE A 241 18.82 -13.35 27.06
CA ILE A 241 18.67 -14.43 26.07
C ILE A 241 19.99 -15.18 25.89
N THR A 242 21.12 -14.46 25.82
CA THR A 242 22.45 -15.07 25.69
C THR A 242 22.83 -15.88 26.93
N LEU A 243 22.55 -15.40 28.14
CA LEU A 243 22.78 -16.16 29.37
C LEU A 243 21.93 -17.44 29.40
N CYS A 244 20.65 -17.35 29.02
CA CYS A 244 19.79 -18.52 28.86
C CYS A 244 20.33 -19.49 27.81
N CYS A 245 20.86 -18.99 26.69
CA CYS A 245 21.51 -19.79 25.67
C CYS A 245 22.74 -20.52 26.24
N ILE A 246 23.58 -19.85 27.04
CA ILE A 246 24.77 -20.46 27.65
C ILE A 246 24.39 -21.56 28.64
N VAL A 247 23.39 -21.32 29.49
CA VAL A 247 23.01 -22.24 30.56
C VAL A 247 22.21 -23.44 30.05
N PHE A 248 21.28 -23.23 29.12
CA PHE A 248 20.33 -24.26 28.68
C PHE A 248 20.60 -24.76 27.28
N ALA A 249 20.76 -23.86 26.31
CA ALA A 249 20.87 -24.26 24.90
C ALA A 249 22.23 -24.91 24.61
N LEU A 250 23.35 -24.27 24.97
CA LEU A 250 24.69 -24.79 24.66
C LEU A 250 24.94 -26.22 25.16
N PRO A 251 24.62 -26.60 26.41
CA PRO A 251 24.82 -27.97 26.87
C PRO A 251 23.94 -28.98 26.13
N LEU A 252 22.71 -28.59 25.77
CA LEU A 252 21.80 -29.43 25.01
C LEU A 252 22.28 -29.59 23.56
N LEU A 253 22.74 -28.51 22.94
CA LEU A 253 23.25 -28.50 21.57
C LEU A 253 24.52 -29.34 21.44
N ARG A 254 25.47 -29.20 22.38
CA ARG A 254 26.67 -30.06 22.42
C ARG A 254 26.27 -31.53 22.59
N ARG A 255 25.39 -31.84 23.55
CA ARG A 255 24.89 -33.23 23.73
C ARG A 255 24.18 -33.80 22.50
N HIS A 256 23.47 -32.99 21.73
CA HIS A 256 22.81 -33.46 20.50
C HIS A 256 23.82 -33.62 19.36
N ALA A 257 24.76 -32.69 19.21
CA ALA A 257 25.81 -32.79 18.21
C ALA A 257 26.70 -34.02 18.43
N ASP A 258 27.13 -34.27 19.67
CA ASP A 258 27.94 -35.44 20.05
C ASP A 258 27.18 -36.78 19.88
N ARG A 259 25.84 -36.74 19.81
CA ARG A 259 25.00 -37.92 19.49
C ARG A 259 24.83 -38.14 18.00
N HIS A 260 24.97 -37.09 17.20
CA HIS A 260 24.72 -37.12 15.76
C HIS A 260 26.00 -37.36 14.97
N PHE A 261 27.16 -37.01 15.53
CA PHE A 261 28.46 -37.17 14.90
C PHE A 261 29.39 -38.00 15.78
N ASP A 262 30.19 -38.87 15.14
CA ASP A 262 31.23 -39.64 15.81
C ASP A 262 32.47 -38.76 16.10
N GLY A 263 33.47 -39.34 16.80
CA GLY A 263 34.71 -38.64 17.14
C GLY A 263 35.50 -38.15 15.91
N ASP A 264 35.32 -38.81 14.77
CA ASP A 264 35.98 -38.48 13.50
C ASP A 264 35.19 -37.46 12.66
N GLY A 265 33.94 -37.18 13.05
CA GLY A 265 33.07 -36.18 12.42
C GLY A 265 32.12 -36.71 11.35
N ASN A 266 32.00 -38.02 11.21
CA ASN A 266 30.99 -38.64 10.36
C ASN A 266 29.64 -38.67 11.10
N ALA A 267 28.55 -38.58 10.35
CA ALA A 267 27.23 -38.81 10.94
C ALA A 267 27.16 -40.25 11.47
N ILE A 268 26.72 -40.43 12.71
CA ILE A 268 26.50 -41.75 13.28
C ILE A 268 25.25 -42.32 12.58
N ASP A 269 25.42 -43.33 11.73
CA ASP A 269 24.31 -43.99 11.03
C ASP A 269 23.28 -44.54 12.03
N ASP A 270 22.19 -43.82 12.24
CA ASP A 270 20.97 -44.30 12.91
C ASP A 270 20.14 -45.23 11.99
N ASP A 271 20.66 -45.59 10.81
CA ASP A 271 19.97 -46.42 9.81
C ASP A 271 19.74 -47.88 10.25
N ALA A 272 20.42 -48.34 11.30
CA ALA A 272 20.13 -49.64 11.92
C ALA A 272 18.80 -49.65 12.71
N LYS A 273 18.24 -48.48 13.08
CA LYS A 273 16.93 -48.38 13.75
C LYS A 273 15.78 -48.16 12.76
N SER A 274 16.05 -47.60 11.59
CA SER A 274 15.04 -47.36 10.54
C SER A 274 14.69 -48.65 9.78
N GLN A 275 15.62 -49.59 9.60
CA GLN A 275 15.32 -50.92 9.01
C GLN A 275 14.37 -51.76 9.86
N LYS A 276 14.50 -51.77 11.20
CA LYS A 276 13.58 -52.50 12.09
C LYS A 276 12.16 -51.91 12.12
N ALA A 277 12.02 -50.60 11.85
CA ALA A 277 10.71 -49.94 11.73
C ALA A 277 10.11 -50.07 10.31
N GLY A 278 10.93 -50.40 9.30
CA GLY A 278 10.52 -50.69 7.93
C GLY A 278 9.75 -52.01 7.82
N ASP A 279 10.29 -53.08 8.41
CA ASP A 279 9.63 -54.40 8.47
C ASP A 279 8.25 -54.34 9.15
N THR A 280 8.08 -53.45 10.13
CA THR A 280 6.78 -53.29 10.81
C THR A 280 5.77 -52.45 10.01
N LYS A 281 6.22 -51.62 9.06
CA LYS A 281 5.33 -50.81 8.20
C LYS A 281 4.87 -51.56 6.95
N GLU A 282 5.63 -52.54 6.47
CA GLU A 282 5.19 -53.41 5.36
C GLU A 282 4.07 -54.37 5.78
N ALA A 283 4.01 -54.77 7.05
CA ALA A 283 2.93 -55.60 7.60
C ALA A 283 1.55 -54.93 7.69
N TRP A 284 1.46 -53.59 7.59
CA TRP A 284 0.20 -52.82 7.68
C TRP A 284 -0.33 -52.30 6.33
N LYS A 285 0.34 -52.61 5.22
CA LYS A 285 -0.04 -52.13 3.88
C LYS A 285 -1.06 -53.01 3.13
N SER A 286 -1.54 -54.11 3.70
CA SER A 286 -2.41 -55.08 3.01
C SER A 286 -3.90 -55.00 3.36
N VAL A 287 -4.39 -53.88 3.89
CA VAL A 287 -5.83 -53.66 4.05
C VAL A 287 -6.27 -52.50 3.17
N ASP A 288 -6.69 -52.82 1.94
CA ASP A 288 -7.33 -51.88 1.04
C ASP A 288 -8.69 -51.46 1.62
N PHE A 289 -8.75 -50.26 2.16
CA PHE A 289 -9.99 -49.62 2.59
C PHE A 289 -10.30 -48.49 1.60
N ASP A 290 -11.31 -48.68 0.74
CA ASP A 290 -11.79 -47.64 -0.17
C ASP A 290 -12.43 -46.50 0.64
N PRO A 291 -11.82 -45.30 0.72
CA PRO A 291 -12.42 -44.20 1.47
C PRO A 291 -13.66 -43.66 0.74
N PRO A 292 -14.69 -43.18 1.47
CA PRO A 292 -15.88 -42.57 0.89
C PRO A 292 -15.54 -41.47 -0.14
N LYS A 293 -16.32 -41.33 -1.22
CA LYS A 293 -16.09 -40.34 -2.29
C LYS A 293 -15.94 -38.88 -1.81
N VAL A 294 -16.52 -38.54 -0.65
CA VAL A 294 -16.37 -37.21 -0.01
C VAL A 294 -15.00 -37.04 0.66
N LEU A 295 -14.46 -38.10 1.26
CA LEU A 295 -13.11 -38.16 1.83
C LEU A 295 -12.04 -38.10 0.73
N SER A 296 -12.27 -38.72 -0.44
CA SER A 296 -11.31 -38.64 -1.56
C SER A 296 -11.25 -37.25 -2.19
N THR A 297 -12.36 -36.51 -2.19
CA THR A 297 -12.40 -35.11 -2.65
C THR A 297 -11.66 -34.18 -1.68
N TRP A 298 -11.88 -34.36 -0.37
CA TRP A 298 -11.14 -33.65 0.67
C TRP A 298 -9.65 -33.97 0.68
N GLN A 299 -9.26 -35.23 0.45
CA GLN A 299 -7.86 -35.63 0.30
C GLN A 299 -7.21 -35.01 -0.93
N LYS A 300 -7.91 -34.95 -2.07
CA LYS A 300 -7.41 -34.27 -3.29
C LYS A 300 -7.23 -32.77 -3.06
N PHE A 301 -8.22 -32.11 -2.45
CA PHE A 301 -8.13 -30.69 -2.11
C PHE A 301 -7.00 -30.43 -1.10
N SER A 302 -6.92 -31.23 -0.02
CA SER A 302 -5.86 -31.13 0.98
C SER A 302 -4.48 -31.33 0.35
N LYS A 303 -4.32 -32.32 -0.53
CA LYS A 303 -3.05 -32.60 -1.20
C LYS A 303 -2.66 -31.51 -2.20
N ALA A 304 -3.63 -30.88 -2.86
CA ALA A 304 -3.40 -29.72 -3.70
C ALA A 304 -3.02 -28.49 -2.85
N ALA A 305 -3.70 -28.26 -1.73
CA ALA A 305 -3.42 -27.15 -0.81
C ALA A 305 -2.08 -27.30 -0.08
N THR A 306 -1.63 -28.53 0.21
CA THR A 306 -0.33 -28.80 0.84
C THR A 306 0.81 -28.96 -0.15
N HIS A 307 0.54 -29.00 -1.47
CA HIS A 307 1.56 -29.24 -2.49
C HIS A 307 2.77 -28.31 -2.34
N GLY A 308 2.52 -27.02 -2.13
CA GLY A 308 3.57 -26.02 -1.95
C GLY A 308 4.51 -26.27 -0.77
N MET A 309 4.07 -27.02 0.24
CA MET A 309 4.89 -27.35 1.42
C MET A 309 5.72 -28.63 1.25
N ASP A 310 5.33 -29.50 0.30
CA ASP A 310 5.94 -30.81 0.09
C ASP A 310 6.90 -30.83 -1.13
N VAL A 311 7.16 -29.68 -1.76
CA VAL A 311 8.09 -29.55 -2.90
C VAL A 311 9.54 -29.71 -2.45
N ASP A 312 10.27 -30.63 -3.07
CA ASP A 312 11.73 -30.71 -2.91
C ASP A 312 12.42 -29.68 -3.81
N ILE A 313 12.88 -28.58 -3.19
CA ILE A 313 13.54 -27.49 -3.89
C ILE A 313 14.99 -27.80 -4.30
N HIS A 314 15.63 -28.82 -3.73
CA HIS A 314 17.03 -29.15 -4.02
C HIS A 314 17.19 -30.04 -5.24
N ARG A 315 16.10 -30.64 -5.74
CA ARG A 315 16.08 -31.39 -7.00
C ARG A 315 16.70 -30.61 -8.17
N VAL A 316 16.53 -29.29 -8.18
CA VAL A 316 17.09 -28.41 -9.23
C VAL A 316 18.62 -28.41 -9.29
N VAL A 317 19.31 -28.77 -8.20
CA VAL A 317 20.78 -28.87 -8.19
C VAL A 317 21.26 -30.00 -9.11
N GLN A 318 20.46 -31.07 -9.22
CA GLN A 318 20.75 -32.20 -10.11
C GLN A 318 20.26 -31.96 -11.54
N GLU A 319 19.14 -31.25 -11.70
CA GLU A 319 18.53 -31.00 -13.01
C GLU A 319 19.20 -29.87 -13.80
N ASN A 320 19.76 -28.88 -13.12
CA ASN A 320 20.35 -27.71 -13.75
C ASN A 320 21.86 -27.67 -13.52
N GLN A 321 22.63 -28.01 -14.55
CA GLN A 321 24.09 -28.04 -14.51
C GLN A 321 24.70 -26.76 -13.93
N LYS A 322 24.20 -25.58 -14.33
CA LYS A 322 24.73 -24.31 -13.84
C LYS A 322 24.57 -24.14 -12.32
N VAL A 323 23.47 -24.63 -11.76
CA VAL A 323 23.23 -24.59 -10.30
C VAL A 323 24.10 -25.62 -9.60
N GLY A 324 24.25 -26.82 -10.19
CA GLY A 324 25.18 -27.85 -9.73
C GLY A 324 26.62 -27.35 -9.64
N ASP A 325 27.12 -26.69 -10.70
CA ASP A 325 28.48 -26.15 -10.76
C ASP A 325 28.74 -25.10 -9.67
N ILE A 326 27.78 -24.21 -9.39
CA ILE A 326 27.87 -23.22 -8.31
C ILE A 326 27.98 -23.91 -6.94
N HIS A 327 27.23 -24.99 -6.75
CA HIS A 327 27.22 -25.75 -5.51
C HIS A 327 28.50 -26.55 -5.29
N GLU A 328 29.09 -27.07 -6.37
CA GLU A 328 30.35 -27.81 -6.32
C GLU A 328 31.55 -26.89 -6.09
N TYR A 329 31.51 -25.69 -6.65
CA TYR A 329 32.59 -24.70 -6.53
C TYR A 329 32.74 -24.10 -5.13
N ALA A 330 31.66 -24.05 -4.33
CA ALA A 330 31.68 -23.45 -3.01
C ALA A 330 32.55 -24.23 -2.01
N GLU A 331 33.29 -23.50 -1.17
CA GLU A 331 34.15 -24.08 -0.13
C GLU A 331 33.33 -24.92 0.86
N ARG A 332 33.75 -26.18 1.07
CA ARG A 332 33.08 -27.10 2.01
C ARG A 332 33.73 -27.00 3.38
N PHE A 333 32.90 -26.80 4.41
CA PHE A 333 33.33 -26.74 5.81
C PHE A 333 32.92 -28.02 6.55
N ASP A 334 33.48 -28.23 7.75
CA ASP A 334 33.16 -29.37 8.61
C ASP A 334 31.63 -29.43 8.87
N PRO A 335 30.95 -30.54 8.52
CA PRO A 335 29.52 -30.73 8.74
C PRO A 335 29.07 -30.49 10.19
N ARG A 336 29.90 -30.82 11.17
CA ARG A 336 29.61 -30.60 12.60
C ARG A 336 29.48 -29.13 12.94
N VAL A 337 30.32 -28.29 12.33
CA VAL A 337 30.29 -26.84 12.51
C VAL A 337 29.04 -26.25 11.87
N GLU A 338 28.73 -26.66 10.64
CA GLU A 338 27.49 -26.24 9.96
C GLU A 338 26.24 -26.68 10.73
N TYR A 339 26.25 -27.86 11.35
CA TYR A 339 25.19 -28.32 12.24
C TYR A 339 25.01 -27.41 13.46
N ALA A 340 26.09 -26.97 14.11
CA ALA A 340 26.00 -26.01 15.22
C ALA A 340 25.40 -24.66 14.77
N PHE A 341 25.79 -24.16 13.59
CA PHE A 341 25.24 -22.93 13.01
C PHE A 341 23.79 -23.07 12.54
N SER A 342 23.30 -24.29 12.26
CA SER A 342 21.90 -24.52 11.88
C SER A 342 20.92 -24.01 12.94
N TYR A 343 21.22 -24.20 14.22
CA TYR A 343 20.40 -23.69 15.33
C TYR A 343 20.38 -22.17 15.39
N LEU A 344 21.54 -21.54 15.17
CA LEU A 344 21.66 -20.09 15.11
C LEU A 344 20.88 -19.52 13.94
N GLN A 345 20.90 -20.21 12.80
CA GLN A 345 20.14 -19.84 11.61
C GLN A 345 18.63 -19.94 11.84
N VAL A 346 18.12 -21.02 12.46
CA VAL A 346 16.68 -21.11 12.79
C VAL A 346 16.28 -19.99 13.73
N PHE A 347 17.11 -19.67 14.72
CA PHE A 347 16.86 -18.57 15.65
C PHE A 347 16.80 -17.22 14.92
N SER A 348 17.79 -16.91 14.07
CA SER A 348 17.78 -15.66 13.29
C SER A 348 16.59 -15.58 12.36
N ALA A 349 16.29 -16.64 11.59
CA ALA A 349 15.15 -16.70 10.68
C ALA A 349 13.82 -16.47 11.42
N THR A 350 13.68 -17.02 12.63
CA THR A 350 12.50 -16.82 13.48
C THR A 350 12.34 -15.37 13.93
N CYS A 351 13.43 -14.70 14.30
CA CYS A 351 13.38 -13.27 14.63
C CYS A 351 13.08 -12.40 13.40
N VAL A 352 13.67 -12.73 12.24
CA VAL A 352 13.45 -12.02 10.98
C VAL A 352 12.00 -12.14 10.54
N ILE A 353 11.38 -13.33 10.60
CA ILE A 353 9.98 -13.49 10.20
C ILE A 353 9.02 -12.75 11.14
N PHE A 354 9.33 -12.68 12.44
CA PHE A 354 8.55 -11.87 13.37
C PHE A 354 8.61 -10.38 12.99
N ALA A 355 9.81 -9.88 12.69
CA ALA A 355 10.03 -8.52 12.22
C ALA A 355 9.35 -8.25 10.86
N HIS A 356 9.35 -9.24 9.97
CA HIS A 356 8.68 -9.24 8.68
C HIS A 356 7.16 -9.08 8.86
N GLY A 357 6.51 -9.91 9.68
CA GLY A 357 5.07 -9.79 9.93
C GLY A 357 4.64 -8.49 10.58
N SER A 358 5.51 -7.86 11.39
CA SER A 358 5.27 -6.51 11.89
C SER A 358 5.32 -5.44 10.79
N GLY A 359 6.20 -5.57 9.81
CA GLY A 359 6.44 -4.56 8.78
C GLY A 359 5.55 -4.71 7.57
N GLU A 360 5.55 -5.89 6.97
CA GLU A 360 5.04 -6.14 5.62
C GLU A 360 3.51 -6.20 5.58
N VAL A 361 2.87 -6.59 6.70
CA VAL A 361 1.41 -6.53 6.85
C VAL A 361 0.87 -5.13 6.55
N GLY A 362 1.68 -4.08 6.80
CA GLY A 362 1.31 -2.70 6.54
C GLY A 362 1.05 -2.40 5.06
N TYR A 363 1.64 -3.13 4.11
CA TYR A 363 1.50 -2.87 2.67
C TYR A 363 0.11 -3.18 2.15
N MET A 364 -0.58 -4.15 2.75
CA MET A 364 -1.96 -4.47 2.42
C MET A 364 -2.95 -3.93 3.47
N ALA A 365 -2.56 -3.90 4.75
CA ALA A 365 -3.39 -3.36 5.82
C ALA A 365 -3.53 -1.84 5.73
N GLY A 366 -2.49 -1.12 5.28
CA GLY A 366 -2.48 0.34 5.10
C GLY A 366 -3.57 0.80 4.14
N PRO A 367 -3.53 0.36 2.87
CA PRO A 367 -4.57 0.65 1.90
C PRO A 367 -5.98 0.25 2.38
N LEU A 368 -6.14 -0.94 2.97
CA LEU A 368 -7.44 -1.39 3.49
C LEU A 368 -7.95 -0.53 4.65
N ALA A 369 -7.04 -0.12 5.55
CA ALA A 369 -7.39 0.75 6.67
C ALA A 369 -7.79 2.15 6.20
N THR A 370 -7.13 2.68 5.15
CA THR A 370 -7.54 3.92 4.48
C THR A 370 -8.94 3.80 3.89
N ILE A 371 -9.21 2.73 3.13
CA ILE A 371 -10.54 2.48 2.55
C ILE A 371 -11.61 2.42 3.64
N TRP A 372 -11.32 1.72 4.75
CA TRP A 372 -12.22 1.61 5.89
C TRP A 372 -12.45 2.94 6.60
N ASP A 373 -11.40 3.74 6.82
CA ASP A 373 -11.52 5.05 7.50
C ASP A 373 -12.33 6.04 6.66
N VAL A 374 -12.06 6.11 5.35
CA VAL A 374 -12.81 6.93 4.40
C VAL A 374 -14.28 6.53 4.37
N TYR A 375 -14.57 5.22 4.28
CA TYR A 375 -15.94 4.71 4.30
C TYR A 375 -16.71 5.16 5.55
N LEU A 376 -16.06 5.08 6.73
CA LEU A 376 -16.71 5.43 8.00
C LEU A 376 -16.86 6.94 8.21
N LYS A 377 -15.83 7.74 7.90
CA LYS A 377 -15.75 9.16 8.27
C LYS A 377 -16.01 10.13 7.13
N GLY A 378 -15.82 9.71 5.88
CA GLY A 378 -15.88 10.59 4.72
C GLY A 378 -14.71 11.59 4.62
N GLU A 379 -13.60 11.35 5.32
CA GLU A 379 -12.44 12.25 5.36
C GLU A 379 -11.12 11.45 5.31
N LEU A 380 -10.04 12.06 4.81
CA LEU A 380 -8.70 11.45 4.80
C LEU A 380 -7.90 11.83 6.05
N SER A 381 -7.68 10.85 6.92
CA SER A 381 -6.80 11.01 8.10
C SER A 381 -5.34 10.77 7.74
N ARG A 382 -4.42 11.61 8.26
CA ARG A 382 -2.96 11.38 8.13
C ARG A 382 -2.44 10.20 8.95
N THR A 383 -3.17 9.78 9.96
CA THR A 383 -2.81 8.68 10.86
C THR A 383 -4.04 7.83 11.12
N ILE A 384 -3.99 6.57 10.74
CA ILE A 384 -5.07 5.61 10.80
C ILE A 384 -4.64 4.43 11.66
N LYS A 385 -5.38 4.16 12.73
CA LYS A 385 -5.17 2.95 13.53
C LYS A 385 -6.02 1.82 12.94
N PRO A 386 -5.42 0.83 12.26
CA PRO A 386 -6.20 -0.23 11.64
C PRO A 386 -6.91 -1.06 12.72
N PRO A 387 -8.21 -1.39 12.54
CA PRO A 387 -8.86 -2.40 13.35
C PRO A 387 -8.19 -3.77 13.19
N ILE A 388 -8.30 -4.61 14.24
CA ILE A 388 -7.60 -5.90 14.31
C ILE A 388 -8.00 -6.84 13.17
N TRP A 389 -9.28 -6.81 12.74
CA TRP A 389 -9.76 -7.69 11.68
C TRP A 389 -9.05 -7.45 10.35
N ILE A 390 -8.63 -6.21 10.04
CA ILE A 390 -7.85 -5.87 8.83
C ILE A 390 -6.51 -6.58 8.89
N LEU A 391 -5.82 -6.49 10.04
CA LEU A 391 -4.54 -7.18 10.24
C LEU A 391 -4.71 -8.70 10.10
N LEU A 392 -5.76 -9.27 10.69
CA LEU A 392 -6.01 -10.71 10.63
C LEU A 392 -6.22 -11.22 9.20
N ILE A 393 -7.03 -10.52 8.38
CA ILE A 393 -7.26 -10.93 6.99
C ILE A 393 -5.96 -10.84 6.17
N CYS A 394 -5.21 -9.76 6.32
CA CYS A 394 -3.95 -9.56 5.63
C CYS A 394 -2.89 -10.60 6.01
N THR A 395 -2.72 -10.88 7.31
CA THR A 395 -1.76 -11.88 7.79
C THR A 395 -2.20 -13.30 7.46
N PHE A 396 -3.51 -13.57 7.45
CA PHE A 396 -4.01 -14.85 6.97
C PHE A 396 -3.67 -15.05 5.48
N GLY A 397 -3.84 -14.01 4.65
CA GLY A 397 -3.38 -14.02 3.25
C GLY A 397 -1.89 -14.36 3.14
N LEU A 398 -1.02 -13.67 3.89
CA LEU A 398 0.43 -13.92 3.93
C LEU A 398 0.77 -15.39 4.18
N VAL A 399 0.17 -15.99 5.21
CA VAL A 399 0.46 -17.39 5.57
C VAL A 399 -0.04 -18.37 4.50
N VAL A 400 -1.23 -18.14 3.95
CA VAL A 400 -1.77 -18.98 2.87
C VAL A 400 -0.91 -18.88 1.61
N GLY A 401 -0.42 -17.68 1.27
CA GLY A 401 0.48 -17.43 0.16
C GLY A 401 1.76 -18.27 0.25
N LEU A 402 2.42 -18.20 1.39
CA LEU A 402 3.62 -19.00 1.66
C LEU A 402 3.34 -20.51 1.55
N ALA A 403 2.29 -20.98 2.23
CA ALA A 403 1.95 -22.40 2.29
C ALA A 403 1.64 -22.99 0.91
N THR A 404 0.99 -22.22 0.06
CA THR A 404 0.52 -22.69 -1.25
C THR A 404 1.56 -22.50 -2.36
N TYR A 405 2.31 -21.39 -2.35
CA TYR A 405 3.11 -20.99 -3.51
C TYR A 405 4.51 -20.41 -3.20
N GLY A 406 4.92 -20.37 -1.94
CA GLY A 406 6.22 -19.83 -1.52
C GLY A 406 7.45 -20.63 -1.99
N TYR A 407 7.26 -21.86 -2.49
CA TYR A 407 8.34 -22.77 -2.86
C TYR A 407 9.18 -22.28 -4.04
N ASN A 408 8.59 -21.58 -5.02
CA ASN A 408 9.31 -21.12 -6.22
C ASN A 408 10.36 -20.05 -5.89
N VAL A 409 9.97 -19.05 -5.10
CA VAL A 409 10.88 -17.98 -4.68
C VAL A 409 11.88 -18.50 -3.66
N THR A 410 11.45 -19.40 -2.76
CA THR A 410 12.34 -20.10 -1.83
C THR A 410 13.41 -20.91 -2.58
N MET A 411 13.05 -21.59 -3.68
CA MET A 411 14.01 -22.29 -4.54
C MET A 411 14.97 -21.30 -5.24
N ALA A 412 14.46 -20.16 -5.71
CA ALA A 412 15.29 -19.15 -6.38
C ALA A 412 16.35 -18.56 -5.44
N MET A 413 15.93 -18.10 -4.26
CA MET A 413 16.80 -17.44 -3.28
C MET A 413 17.64 -18.44 -2.48
N GLY A 414 17.06 -19.59 -2.14
CA GLY A 414 17.69 -20.60 -1.28
C GLY A 414 18.68 -21.53 -1.98
N VAL A 415 18.50 -21.76 -3.28
CA VAL A 415 19.24 -22.79 -4.03
C VAL A 415 19.84 -22.26 -5.32
N LYS A 416 19.07 -21.55 -6.15
CA LYS A 416 19.53 -21.19 -7.51
C LYS A 416 20.50 -20.02 -7.57
N LEU A 417 20.47 -19.11 -6.58
CA LEU A 417 21.23 -17.86 -6.63
C LEU A 417 22.70 -18.03 -6.20
N ALA A 418 22.93 -18.72 -5.08
CA ALA A 418 24.24 -19.06 -4.55
C ALA A 418 24.11 -20.29 -3.64
N LYS A 419 25.22 -20.99 -3.38
CA LYS A 419 25.24 -22.11 -2.44
C LYS A 419 25.06 -21.61 -1.01
N LEU A 420 23.94 -21.99 -0.37
CA LEU A 420 23.69 -21.69 1.03
C LEU A 420 24.01 -22.90 1.92
N THR A 421 24.82 -22.64 2.94
CA THR A 421 25.02 -23.50 4.11
C THR A 421 24.55 -22.75 5.36
N PRO A 422 24.34 -23.40 6.50
CA PRO A 422 23.87 -22.73 7.71
C PRO A 422 24.65 -21.46 8.09
N THR A 423 25.98 -21.51 8.02
CA THR A 423 26.85 -20.34 8.28
C THR A 423 26.60 -19.18 7.31
N ARG A 424 26.50 -19.48 6.01
CA ARG A 424 26.23 -18.50 4.94
C ARG A 424 24.83 -17.90 5.07
N GLY A 425 23.85 -18.74 5.37
CA GLY A 425 22.47 -18.33 5.58
C GLY A 425 22.30 -17.43 6.80
N PHE A 426 22.92 -17.79 7.94
CA PHE A 426 22.97 -16.94 9.13
C PHE A 426 23.60 -15.57 8.84
N ALA A 427 24.75 -15.53 8.15
CA ALA A 427 25.40 -14.28 7.80
C ALA A 427 24.52 -13.39 6.90
N ALA A 428 23.80 -13.99 5.96
CA ALA A 428 22.88 -13.27 5.09
C ALA A 428 21.67 -12.70 5.87
N GLU A 429 21.02 -13.53 6.70
CA GLU A 429 19.87 -13.14 7.52
C GLU A 429 20.21 -12.01 8.51
N LEU A 430 21.34 -12.11 9.21
CA LEU A 430 21.78 -11.10 10.18
C LEU A 430 22.10 -9.77 9.48
N ALA A 431 22.78 -9.80 8.33
CA ALA A 431 23.08 -8.61 7.55
C ALA A 431 21.80 -7.92 7.06
N THR A 432 20.85 -8.70 6.54
CA THR A 432 19.54 -8.21 6.11
C THR A 432 18.78 -7.57 7.26
N ALA A 433 18.67 -8.23 8.42
CA ALA A 433 18.01 -7.68 9.60
C ALA A 433 18.65 -6.36 10.05
N PHE A 434 19.99 -6.29 10.07
CA PHE A 434 20.74 -5.11 10.47
C PHE A 434 20.49 -3.90 9.54
N VAL A 435 20.52 -4.10 8.22
CA VAL A 435 20.31 -3.00 7.26
C VAL A 435 18.84 -2.56 7.21
N ILE A 436 17.89 -3.49 7.27
CA ILE A 436 16.46 -3.15 7.38
C ILE A 436 16.20 -2.33 8.65
N MET A 437 16.82 -2.71 9.77
CA MET A 437 16.72 -1.97 11.02
C MET A 437 17.25 -0.54 10.87
N ILE A 438 18.40 -0.33 10.23
CA ILE A 438 18.95 1.01 9.95
C ILE A 438 17.99 1.83 9.07
N GLY A 439 17.50 1.26 7.96
CA GLY A 439 16.54 1.92 7.08
C GLY A 439 15.27 2.36 7.82
N SER A 440 14.77 1.50 8.71
CA SER A 440 13.62 1.81 9.55
C SER A 440 13.86 2.95 10.54
N GLN A 441 15.07 3.16 11.06
CA GLN A 441 15.37 4.31 11.94
C GLN A 441 15.21 5.64 11.20
N TYR A 442 15.55 5.65 9.92
CA TYR A 442 15.47 6.82 9.06
C TYR A 442 14.11 6.96 8.35
N SER A 443 13.12 6.14 8.73
CA SER A 443 11.79 6.10 8.09
C SER A 443 11.87 5.87 6.57
N LEU A 444 12.90 5.15 6.12
CA LEU A 444 13.05 4.76 4.73
C LEU A 444 12.43 3.37 4.55
N PRO A 445 11.37 3.22 3.73
CA PRO A 445 10.80 1.92 3.41
C PRO A 445 11.80 1.13 2.55
N THR A 446 12.59 0.27 3.20
CA THR A 446 13.55 -0.61 2.55
C THR A 446 12.88 -1.92 2.12
N SER A 447 13.30 -2.44 0.98
CA SER A 447 12.81 -3.72 0.45
C SER A 447 13.54 -4.90 1.10
N SER A 448 12.80 -5.78 1.77
CA SER A 448 13.31 -7.03 2.36
C SER A 448 13.90 -7.95 1.28
N SER A 449 13.20 -8.09 0.16
CA SER A 449 13.59 -8.90 -1.01
C SER A 449 14.92 -8.45 -1.62
N GLN A 450 15.13 -7.14 -1.75
CA GLN A 450 16.41 -6.59 -2.23
C GLN A 450 17.54 -6.80 -1.23
N CYS A 451 17.27 -6.57 0.06
CA CYS A 451 18.25 -6.72 1.13
C CYS A 451 18.76 -8.17 1.24
N ILE A 452 17.87 -9.16 1.19
CA ILE A 452 18.30 -10.57 1.26
C ILE A 452 18.98 -11.00 -0.04
N THR A 453 18.52 -10.54 -1.20
CA THR A 453 19.19 -10.81 -2.48
C THR A 453 20.62 -10.27 -2.46
N GLY A 454 20.79 -9.02 -2.03
CA GLY A 454 22.11 -8.40 -1.85
C GLY A 454 22.98 -9.20 -0.87
N ALA A 455 22.41 -9.61 0.27
CA ALA A 455 23.12 -10.41 1.26
C ALA A 455 23.60 -11.76 0.70
N ILE A 456 22.76 -12.46 -0.08
CA ILE A 456 23.09 -13.74 -0.74
C ILE A 456 24.19 -13.54 -1.80
N ILE A 457 24.14 -12.45 -2.56
CA ILE A 457 25.22 -12.09 -3.49
C ILE A 457 26.53 -11.84 -2.73
N GLY A 458 26.49 -11.11 -1.61
CA GLY A 458 27.65 -10.84 -0.78
C GLY A 458 28.35 -12.12 -0.28
N VAL A 459 27.57 -13.10 0.21
CA VAL A 459 28.15 -14.39 0.63
C VAL A 459 28.63 -15.22 -0.56
N GLY A 460 27.94 -15.18 -1.70
CA GLY A 460 28.35 -15.89 -2.92
C GLY A 460 29.63 -15.33 -3.53
N LEU A 461 29.83 -14.02 -3.48
CA LEU A 461 31.05 -13.36 -3.97
C LEU A 461 32.31 -13.76 -3.20
N LEU A 462 32.18 -14.19 -1.93
CA LEU A 462 33.31 -14.74 -1.16
C LEU A 462 33.76 -16.12 -1.63
N GLU A 463 32.95 -16.83 -2.40
CA GLU A 463 33.39 -18.04 -3.12
C GLU A 463 34.09 -17.67 -4.44
N GLY A 464 33.94 -16.43 -4.91
CA GLY A 464 34.42 -15.94 -6.20
C GLY A 464 33.28 -15.62 -7.16
N VAL A 465 33.59 -15.06 -8.33
CA VAL A 465 32.58 -14.63 -9.33
C VAL A 465 31.69 -15.80 -9.81
N LYS A 466 32.23 -17.03 -9.80
CA LYS A 466 31.49 -18.25 -10.15
C LYS A 466 30.58 -18.77 -9.03
N GLY A 467 30.69 -18.25 -7.80
CA GLY A 467 29.81 -18.60 -6.68
C GLY A 467 28.41 -18.00 -6.77
N VAL A 468 28.14 -17.20 -7.81
CA VAL A 468 26.89 -16.46 -8.00
C VAL A 468 26.28 -16.77 -9.37
N ASN A 469 24.98 -17.01 -9.39
CA ASN A 469 24.22 -17.11 -10.63
C ASN A 469 23.85 -15.72 -11.18
N TRP A 470 24.77 -15.12 -11.93
CA TRP A 470 24.60 -13.78 -12.52
C TRP A 470 23.38 -13.64 -13.44
N THR A 471 23.00 -14.70 -14.15
CA THR A 471 21.82 -14.67 -15.02
C THR A 471 20.54 -14.52 -14.21
N LEU A 472 20.44 -15.24 -13.08
CA LEU A 472 19.31 -15.11 -12.19
C LEU A 472 19.31 -13.74 -11.50
N PHE A 473 20.47 -13.26 -11.04
CA PHE A 473 20.60 -11.94 -10.44
C PHE A 473 20.18 -10.80 -11.38
N VAL A 474 20.60 -10.82 -12.65
CA VAL A 474 20.20 -9.79 -13.62
C VAL A 474 18.69 -9.84 -13.89
N LYS A 475 18.10 -11.03 -14.01
CA LYS A 475 16.63 -11.18 -14.11
C LYS A 475 15.93 -10.58 -12.88
N GLN A 476 16.50 -10.82 -11.69
CA GLN A 476 15.97 -10.29 -10.45
C GLN A 476 16.04 -8.76 -10.40
N PHE A 477 17.18 -8.18 -10.76
CA PHE A 477 17.36 -6.73 -10.81
C PHE A 477 16.40 -6.07 -11.82
N LEU A 478 16.29 -6.63 -13.02
CA LEU A 478 15.35 -6.14 -14.03
C LEU A 478 13.89 -6.23 -13.57
N SER A 479 13.54 -7.27 -12.83
CA SER A 479 12.18 -7.42 -12.28
C SER A 479 11.83 -6.34 -11.26
N TRP A 480 12.80 -5.83 -10.49
CA TRP A 480 12.56 -4.74 -9.54
C TRP A 480 12.24 -3.42 -10.24
N VAL A 481 12.97 -3.11 -11.31
CA VAL A 481 12.72 -1.92 -12.13
C VAL A 481 11.40 -2.05 -12.88
N SER A 482 11.14 -3.22 -13.49
CA SER A 482 9.89 -3.43 -14.22
C SER A 482 8.66 -3.42 -13.30
N THR A 483 8.79 -3.83 -12.04
CA THR A 483 7.69 -3.77 -11.06
C THR A 483 7.11 -2.37 -10.95
N LEU A 484 7.95 -1.33 -10.80
CA LEU A 484 7.47 0.05 -10.67
C LEU A 484 6.76 0.52 -11.93
N VAL A 485 7.33 0.20 -13.10
CA VAL A 485 6.80 0.62 -14.40
C VAL A 485 5.48 -0.08 -14.70
N VAL A 486 5.44 -1.41 -14.56
CA VAL A 486 4.25 -2.21 -14.87
C VAL A 486 3.13 -1.85 -13.90
N ILE A 487 3.38 -1.86 -12.59
CA ILE A 487 2.33 -1.53 -11.62
C ILE A 487 1.83 -0.10 -11.82
N GLY A 488 2.74 0.87 -11.95
CA GLY A 488 2.37 2.26 -12.16
C GLY A 488 1.43 2.41 -13.36
N LEU A 489 1.81 1.85 -14.52
CA LEU A 489 1.00 1.94 -15.73
C LEU A 489 -0.35 1.24 -15.62
N PHE A 490 -0.39 0.02 -15.09
CA PHE A 490 -1.65 -0.73 -14.98
C PHE A 490 -2.61 -0.14 -13.94
N VAL A 491 -2.08 0.35 -12.80
CA VAL A 491 -2.89 1.07 -11.82
C VAL A 491 -3.40 2.38 -12.41
N SER A 492 -2.54 3.15 -13.09
CA SER A 492 -2.97 4.37 -13.80
C SER A 492 -4.09 4.08 -14.79
N ALA A 493 -3.98 3.02 -15.60
CA ALA A 493 -5.00 2.68 -16.59
C ALA A 493 -6.36 2.30 -15.96
N ILE A 494 -6.36 1.42 -14.95
CA ILE A 494 -7.60 0.97 -14.28
C ILE A 494 -8.22 2.12 -13.46
N PHE A 495 -7.39 2.92 -12.81
CA PHE A 495 -7.86 4.08 -12.06
C PHE A 495 -8.46 5.13 -12.98
N ALA A 496 -7.77 5.48 -14.08
CA ALA A 496 -8.28 6.41 -15.09
C ALA A 496 -9.61 5.92 -15.69
N GLN A 497 -9.70 4.62 -15.98
CA GLN A 497 -10.94 4.03 -16.46
C GLN A 497 -12.08 4.21 -15.46
N GLY A 498 -11.86 3.96 -14.16
CA GLY A 498 -12.91 4.11 -13.16
C GLY A 498 -13.35 5.56 -12.97
N VAL A 499 -12.39 6.45 -12.77
CA VAL A 499 -12.63 7.85 -12.41
C VAL A 499 -13.16 8.68 -13.57
N TYR A 500 -12.62 8.50 -14.77
CA TYR A 500 -13.02 9.27 -15.96
C TYR A 500 -14.05 8.53 -16.83
N SER A 501 -14.58 7.39 -16.37
CA SER A 501 -15.70 6.77 -17.06
C SER A 501 -16.97 7.62 -16.92
N PRO A 502 -17.73 7.82 -18.01
CA PRO A 502 -19.00 8.54 -17.93
C PRO A 502 -19.97 7.76 -17.02
N SER A 503 -20.29 8.35 -15.86
CA SER A 503 -21.22 7.74 -14.91
C SER A 503 -22.64 8.26 -15.17
N LYS A 504 -23.62 7.35 -15.15
CA LYS A 504 -25.04 7.73 -15.30
C LYS A 504 -25.48 8.72 -14.21
N THR A 505 -24.89 8.63 -13.02
CA THR A 505 -25.18 9.51 -11.88
C THR A 505 -24.65 10.92 -12.12
N ALA A 506 -23.40 11.06 -12.58
CA ALA A 506 -22.85 12.37 -12.94
C ALA A 506 -23.64 13.01 -14.09
N SER A 507 -24.06 12.21 -15.07
CA SER A 507 -24.98 12.70 -16.11
C SER A 507 -26.34 13.11 -15.56
N GLN A 508 -26.88 12.41 -14.56
CA GLN A 508 -28.16 12.78 -13.92
C GLN A 508 -28.04 14.06 -13.09
N GLU A 509 -26.95 14.23 -12.33
CA GLU A 509 -26.69 15.46 -11.56
C GLU A 509 -26.43 16.64 -12.48
N LEU A 510 -25.65 16.44 -13.54
CA LEU A 510 -25.44 17.45 -14.58
C LEU A 510 -26.77 17.84 -15.24
N ASN A 511 -27.60 16.86 -15.62
CA ASN A 511 -28.93 17.13 -16.18
C ASN A 511 -29.83 17.87 -15.17
N GLN A 512 -29.78 17.52 -13.88
CA GLN A 512 -30.55 18.23 -12.84
C GLN A 512 -30.05 19.67 -12.66
N TYR A 513 -28.73 19.90 -12.73
CA TYR A 513 -28.15 21.23 -12.67
C TYR A 513 -28.54 22.06 -13.91
N GLU A 514 -28.46 21.47 -15.10
CA GLU A 514 -28.92 22.06 -16.35
C GLU A 514 -30.42 22.41 -16.29
N ASP A 515 -31.27 21.47 -15.85
CA ASP A 515 -32.71 21.69 -15.69
C ASP A 515 -33.00 22.81 -14.69
N ARG A 516 -32.26 22.89 -13.56
CA ARG A 516 -32.38 23.99 -12.60
C ARG A 516 -31.98 25.33 -13.23
N LEU A 517 -30.88 25.37 -13.98
CA LEU A 517 -30.40 26.58 -14.64
C LEU A 517 -31.41 27.07 -15.70
N THR A 518 -31.94 26.16 -16.52
CA THR A 518 -32.97 26.47 -17.52
C THR A 518 -34.27 26.94 -16.85
N ASN A 519 -34.69 26.32 -15.74
CA ASN A 519 -35.88 26.74 -15.00
C ASN A 519 -35.73 28.13 -14.38
N VAL A 520 -34.59 28.42 -13.74
CA VAL A 520 -34.30 29.75 -13.18
C VAL A 520 -34.28 30.81 -14.30
N THR A 521 -33.63 30.51 -15.43
CA THR A 521 -33.58 31.43 -16.58
C THR A 521 -34.97 31.74 -17.14
N ASN A 522 -35.83 30.71 -17.30
CA ASN A 522 -37.22 30.87 -17.75
C ASN A 522 -38.07 31.69 -16.77
N GLN A 523 -37.92 31.43 -15.47
CA GLN A 523 -38.69 32.13 -14.44
C GLN A 523 -38.31 33.61 -14.38
N VAL A 524 -37.00 33.90 -14.36
CA VAL A 524 -36.45 35.25 -14.39
C VAL A 524 -36.94 36.02 -15.64
N TYR A 525 -36.92 35.39 -16.81
CA TYR A 525 -37.46 35.99 -18.02
C TYR A 525 -38.97 36.31 -17.91
N THR A 526 -39.76 35.37 -17.40
CA THR A 526 -41.22 35.54 -17.27
C THR A 526 -41.56 36.67 -16.31
N ASP A 527 -40.85 36.76 -15.18
CA ASP A 527 -41.02 37.82 -14.19
C ASP A 527 -40.60 39.19 -14.75
N PHE A 528 -39.50 39.25 -15.52
CA PHE A 528 -39.07 40.49 -16.18
C PHE A 528 -40.02 40.95 -17.29
N SER A 529 -40.46 40.03 -18.16
CA SER A 529 -41.38 40.33 -19.25
C SER A 529 -42.74 40.80 -18.73
N SER A 530 -43.30 40.11 -17.73
CA SER A 530 -44.57 40.51 -17.12
C SER A 530 -44.47 41.89 -16.45
N SER A 531 -43.37 42.17 -15.75
CA SER A 531 -43.11 43.49 -15.15
C SER A 531 -43.03 44.58 -16.21
N LEU A 532 -42.28 44.39 -17.29
CA LEU A 532 -42.14 45.38 -18.36
C LEU A 532 -43.45 45.63 -19.12
N GLN A 533 -44.22 44.57 -19.40
CA GLN A 533 -45.53 44.65 -20.06
C GLN A 533 -46.57 45.38 -19.21
N SER A 534 -46.46 45.31 -17.89
CA SER A 534 -47.36 46.03 -16.98
C SER A 534 -47.33 47.56 -17.21
N TYR A 535 -46.18 48.11 -17.62
CA TYR A 535 -46.01 49.55 -17.90
C TYR A 535 -46.42 49.98 -19.31
N LYS A 536 -46.71 49.03 -20.22
CA LYS A 536 -46.99 49.30 -21.63
C LYS A 536 -48.12 50.32 -21.81
N ARG A 537 -49.24 50.10 -21.14
CA ARG A 537 -50.45 50.95 -21.27
C ARG A 537 -50.19 52.40 -20.84
N VAL A 538 -49.38 52.59 -19.82
CA VAL A 538 -49.09 53.91 -19.22
C VAL A 538 -48.02 54.64 -20.03
N SER A 539 -47.05 53.89 -20.57
CA SER A 539 -46.10 54.38 -21.58
C SER A 539 -46.81 54.82 -22.86
N ASP A 540 -47.71 53.99 -23.41
CA ASP A 540 -48.49 54.29 -24.63
C ASP A 540 -49.38 55.53 -24.44
N ALA A 541 -49.85 55.79 -23.22
CA ALA A 541 -50.61 56.99 -22.86
C ALA A 541 -49.73 58.25 -22.67
N GLY A 542 -48.40 58.14 -22.75
CA GLY A 542 -47.46 59.26 -22.60
C GLY A 542 -47.33 59.78 -21.16
N LEU A 543 -47.81 59.04 -20.16
CA LEU A 543 -47.83 59.46 -18.75
C LEU A 543 -46.50 59.23 -18.03
N LEU A 544 -45.57 58.50 -18.65
CA LEU A 544 -44.22 58.25 -18.14
C LEU A 544 -43.20 59.15 -18.82
N VAL A 545 -42.82 60.25 -18.16
CA VAL A 545 -41.84 61.23 -18.69
C VAL A 545 -40.50 60.58 -19.03
N ASN A 546 -40.07 59.59 -18.26
CA ASN A 546 -38.79 58.90 -18.43
C ASN A 546 -38.87 57.64 -19.32
N LEU A 547 -40.06 57.22 -19.74
CA LEU A 547 -40.25 56.01 -20.55
C LEU A 547 -41.33 56.24 -21.63
N PRO A 548 -41.06 57.08 -22.64
CA PRO A 548 -42.00 57.30 -23.75
C PRO A 548 -42.13 56.04 -24.63
N PRO A 549 -43.18 55.93 -25.48
CA PRO A 549 -43.46 54.73 -26.28
C PRO A 549 -42.26 54.22 -27.10
N ALA A 550 -41.46 55.13 -27.67
CA ALA A 550 -40.27 54.78 -28.44
C ALA A 550 -39.16 54.14 -27.56
N THR A 551 -38.95 54.66 -26.34
CA THR A 551 -37.97 54.13 -25.40
C THR A 551 -38.45 52.80 -24.81
N TRP A 552 -39.75 52.65 -24.51
CA TRP A 552 -40.33 51.37 -24.10
C TRP A 552 -40.16 50.30 -25.18
N ALA A 553 -40.40 50.63 -26.45
CA ALA A 553 -40.24 49.69 -27.56
C ALA A 553 -38.78 49.23 -27.72
N ASN A 554 -37.82 50.14 -27.63
CA ASN A 554 -36.40 49.82 -27.66
C ASN A 554 -35.98 48.96 -26.47
N LEU A 555 -36.47 49.28 -25.27
CA LEU A 555 -36.19 48.50 -24.06
C LEU A 555 -36.78 47.09 -24.16
N ASN A 556 -38.04 46.96 -24.60
CA ASN A 556 -38.69 45.67 -24.79
C ASN A 556 -37.96 44.82 -25.84
N PHE A 557 -37.46 45.43 -26.92
CA PHE A 557 -36.64 44.74 -27.90
C PHE A 557 -35.32 44.25 -27.30
N SER A 558 -34.58 45.13 -26.59
CA SER A 558 -33.30 44.78 -25.97
C SER A 558 -33.44 43.69 -24.91
N VAL A 559 -34.43 43.79 -24.03
CA VAL A 559 -34.73 42.78 -22.99
C VAL A 559 -35.15 41.45 -23.63
N SER A 560 -36.03 41.48 -24.64
CA SER A 560 -36.46 40.26 -25.33
C SER A 560 -35.32 39.58 -26.09
N ASN A 561 -34.42 40.35 -26.71
CA ASN A 561 -33.26 39.83 -27.44
C ASN A 561 -32.23 39.24 -26.47
N ALA A 562 -31.89 39.95 -25.38
CA ALA A 562 -30.96 39.46 -24.36
C ALA A 562 -31.48 38.18 -23.68
N ALA A 563 -32.78 38.15 -23.35
CA ALA A 563 -33.40 36.98 -22.76
C ALA A 563 -33.49 35.79 -23.74
N SER A 564 -33.80 36.03 -25.01
CA SER A 564 -33.80 34.97 -26.03
C SER A 564 -32.40 34.38 -26.20
N ARG A 565 -31.33 35.20 -26.14
CA ARG A 565 -29.96 34.70 -26.15
C ARG A 565 -29.64 33.88 -24.91
N ALA A 566 -30.04 34.33 -23.72
CA ALA A 566 -29.84 33.56 -22.48
C ALA A 566 -30.59 32.22 -22.49
N LEU A 567 -31.81 32.19 -23.04
CA LEU A 567 -32.59 30.96 -23.23
C LEU A 567 -31.96 30.01 -24.24
N ASP A 568 -31.41 30.54 -25.33
CA ASP A 568 -30.69 29.73 -26.32
C ASP A 568 -29.38 29.18 -25.76
N LEU A 569 -28.64 29.99 -24.99
CA LEU A 569 -27.39 29.62 -24.33
C LEU A 569 -27.56 28.61 -23.19
N SER A 570 -28.75 28.58 -22.56
CA SER A 570 -29.11 27.65 -21.49
C SER A 570 -29.90 26.44 -21.99
N ASN A 571 -30.14 26.30 -23.30
CA ASN A 571 -30.86 25.16 -23.87
C ASN A 571 -29.89 24.02 -24.25
N PRO A 572 -29.84 22.92 -23.48
CA PRO A 572 -28.91 21.82 -23.73
C PRO A 572 -29.20 21.07 -25.05
N LYS A 573 -30.39 21.23 -25.65
CA LYS A 573 -30.71 20.65 -26.96
C LYS A 573 -30.13 21.44 -28.13
N LYS A 574 -29.78 22.71 -27.93
CA LYS A 574 -29.20 23.59 -28.96
C LYS A 574 -27.67 23.66 -28.89
N ILE A 575 -27.09 23.42 -27.70
CA ILE A 575 -25.66 23.61 -27.46
C ILE A 575 -25.12 22.39 -26.69
N GLN A 576 -24.01 21.81 -27.16
CA GLN A 576 -23.40 20.61 -26.58
C GLN A 576 -22.75 20.83 -25.20
N SER A 577 -22.57 22.09 -24.77
CA SER A 577 -22.01 22.45 -23.46
C SER A 577 -22.49 23.86 -23.06
N VAL A 578 -23.00 24.01 -21.85
CA VAL A 578 -23.44 25.31 -21.31
C VAL A 578 -22.21 26.10 -20.80
N ASN A 579 -21.89 27.23 -21.42
CA ASN A 579 -20.85 28.14 -20.92
C ASN A 579 -21.45 29.04 -19.82
N VAL A 580 -21.15 28.70 -18.56
CA VAL A 580 -21.71 29.36 -17.37
C VAL A 580 -21.41 30.87 -17.37
N ASP A 581 -20.22 31.30 -17.77
CA ASP A 581 -19.84 32.72 -17.81
C ASP A 581 -20.65 33.50 -18.85
N GLN A 582 -20.98 32.89 -19.98
CA GLN A 582 -21.80 33.50 -21.02
C GLN A 582 -23.28 33.60 -20.61
N VAL A 583 -23.80 32.59 -19.91
CA VAL A 583 -25.16 32.62 -19.37
C VAL A 583 -25.26 33.68 -18.27
N LEU A 584 -24.31 33.70 -17.33
CA LEU A 584 -24.26 34.70 -16.26
C LEU A 584 -24.10 36.12 -16.80
N SER A 585 -23.20 36.35 -17.77
CA SER A 585 -23.03 37.68 -18.36
C SER A 585 -24.30 38.17 -19.08
N GLY A 586 -24.99 37.31 -19.83
CA GLY A 586 -26.28 37.66 -20.45
C GLY A 586 -27.39 37.97 -19.43
N LEU A 587 -27.43 37.23 -18.31
CA LEU A 587 -28.36 37.49 -17.22
C LEU A 587 -28.02 38.79 -16.47
N TYR A 588 -26.75 39.06 -16.19
CA TYR A 588 -26.29 40.31 -15.58
C TYR A 588 -26.52 41.52 -16.48
N GLU A 589 -26.30 41.40 -17.79
CA GLU A 589 -26.62 42.44 -18.76
C GLU A 589 -28.12 42.76 -18.77
N SER A 590 -28.96 41.72 -18.79
CA SER A 590 -30.42 41.88 -18.72
C SER A 590 -30.87 42.52 -17.40
N LEU A 591 -30.30 42.08 -16.28
CA LEU A 591 -30.58 42.63 -14.95
C LEU A 591 -30.12 44.08 -14.82
N SER A 592 -28.94 44.44 -15.36
CA SER A 592 -28.39 45.79 -15.31
C SER A 592 -29.16 46.78 -16.19
N LEU A 593 -29.58 46.36 -17.40
CA LEU A 593 -30.49 47.12 -18.25
C LEU A 593 -31.80 47.37 -17.51
N LEU A 594 -32.36 46.35 -16.88
CA LEU A 594 -33.58 46.49 -16.12
C LEU A 594 -33.43 47.39 -14.88
N GLN A 595 -32.34 47.29 -14.12
CA GLN A 595 -32.06 48.18 -13.00
C GLN A 595 -31.98 49.64 -13.45
N ASN A 596 -31.28 49.91 -14.56
CA ASN A 596 -31.17 51.25 -15.13
C ASN A 596 -32.51 51.81 -15.63
N TYR A 597 -33.45 50.95 -16.05
CA TYR A 597 -34.69 51.39 -16.72
C TYR A 597 -36.02 51.08 -16.00
N THR A 598 -36.06 50.29 -14.92
CA THR A 598 -37.32 49.96 -14.21
C THR A 598 -37.28 50.07 -12.68
N VAL A 599 -36.14 49.87 -12.01
CA VAL A 599 -36.08 49.89 -10.52
C VAL A 599 -35.72 51.27 -9.97
N PHE A 600 -34.98 52.10 -10.72
CA PHE A 600 -34.49 53.38 -10.19
C PHE A 600 -35.12 54.63 -10.83
N THR A 601 -35.86 54.50 -11.92
CA THR A 601 -36.31 55.66 -12.72
C THR A 601 -37.82 55.88 -12.75
N LEU A 602 -38.60 55.01 -12.10
CA LEU A 602 -40.06 55.08 -12.08
C LEU A 602 -40.62 54.89 -10.64
N GLY A 603 -40.55 55.97 -9.85
CA GLY A 603 -41.54 56.28 -8.82
C GLY A 603 -41.45 55.55 -7.48
N GLN A 604 -40.39 55.75 -6.69
CA GLN A 604 -40.47 55.55 -5.23
C GLN A 604 -39.94 56.80 -4.51
N ASN A 605 -40.84 57.61 -3.95
CA ASN A 605 -40.51 58.82 -3.17
C ASN A 605 -39.65 58.51 -1.92
N THR A 606 -39.53 57.24 -1.53
CA THR A 606 -38.68 56.78 -0.43
C THR A 606 -37.21 56.59 -0.80
N VAL A 607 -36.87 56.57 -2.09
CA VAL A 607 -35.48 56.33 -2.58
C VAL A 607 -34.90 57.56 -3.28
N PHE A 608 -35.72 58.38 -3.95
CA PHE A 608 -35.32 59.67 -4.53
C PHE A 608 -36.37 60.74 -4.21
N PRO A 609 -36.03 61.87 -3.57
CA PRO A 609 -36.99 62.93 -3.29
C PRO A 609 -37.46 63.59 -4.60
N GLY A 610 -38.77 63.60 -4.86
CA GLY A 610 -39.39 64.34 -5.99
C GLY A 610 -40.18 63.52 -7.01
N ALA A 611 -40.49 62.25 -6.73
CA ALA A 611 -41.36 61.42 -7.59
C ALA A 611 -42.67 61.08 -6.85
N ASP A 612 -43.75 61.81 -7.13
CA ASP A 612 -44.98 61.81 -6.34
C ASP A 612 -46.05 60.75 -6.75
N VAL A 613 -45.70 59.70 -7.51
CA VAL A 613 -46.72 58.78 -8.05
C VAL A 613 -46.30 57.32 -8.04
N CYS A 614 -47.15 56.46 -7.47
CA CYS A 614 -47.14 55.02 -7.68
C CYS A 614 -48.21 54.65 -8.72
N ILE A 615 -47.80 54.08 -9.84
CA ILE A 615 -48.69 53.75 -10.95
C ILE A 615 -49.22 52.33 -10.74
N ASP A 616 -50.55 52.18 -10.68
CA ASP A 616 -51.20 50.87 -10.78
C ASP A 616 -51.23 50.47 -12.26
N PRO A 617 -50.45 49.48 -12.72
CA PRO A 617 -50.39 49.08 -14.12
C PRO A 617 -51.72 48.52 -14.67
N SER A 618 -52.69 48.24 -13.79
CA SER A 618 -54.04 47.83 -14.19
C SER A 618 -54.99 49.00 -14.45
N SER A 619 -54.59 50.24 -14.12
CA SER A 619 -55.39 51.45 -14.31
C SER A 619 -54.60 52.55 -15.03
N VAL A 620 -55.29 53.42 -15.78
CA VAL A 620 -54.66 54.62 -16.39
C VAL A 620 -54.64 55.79 -15.40
N ASN A 621 -55.20 55.61 -14.20
CA ASN A 621 -55.28 56.64 -13.18
C ASN A 621 -54.06 56.63 -12.26
N ILE A 622 -53.40 57.78 -12.17
CA ILE A 622 -52.34 58.09 -11.22
C ILE A 622 -52.96 58.17 -9.82
N SER A 623 -52.72 57.16 -8.95
CA SER A 623 -53.19 57.16 -7.57
C SER A 623 -52.05 57.42 -6.58
N ALA A 624 -52.32 58.17 -5.50
CA ALA A 624 -51.35 58.46 -4.44
C ALA A 624 -51.16 57.30 -3.44
N ALA A 625 -51.39 56.04 -3.86
CA ALA A 625 -51.26 54.87 -2.99
C ALA A 625 -49.78 54.51 -2.74
N PRO A 626 -49.41 53.98 -1.56
CA PRO A 626 -48.04 53.58 -1.27
C PRO A 626 -47.58 52.44 -2.19
N CYS A 627 -46.40 52.60 -2.78
CA CYS A 627 -45.84 51.66 -3.75
C CYS A 627 -45.63 50.27 -3.13
N LYS A 628 -46.15 49.23 -3.78
CA LYS A 628 -45.66 47.87 -3.53
C LYS A 628 -44.25 47.78 -4.11
N SER A 629 -43.28 47.45 -3.27
CA SER A 629 -41.91 47.17 -3.72
C SER A 629 -41.93 46.09 -4.82
N PRO A 630 -41.12 46.21 -5.88
CA PRO A 630 -40.95 45.11 -6.81
C PRO A 630 -40.56 43.86 -6.03
N ARG A 631 -41.14 42.71 -6.39
CA ARG A 631 -40.69 41.43 -5.85
C ARG A 631 -39.27 41.21 -6.37
N LEU A 632 -38.28 41.62 -5.57
CA LEU A 632 -36.92 41.13 -5.73
C LEU A 632 -36.99 39.61 -5.64
N LEU A 633 -36.16 38.93 -6.44
CA LEU A 633 -35.98 37.49 -6.37
C LEU A 633 -35.98 37.06 -4.90
N PRO A 634 -36.81 36.07 -4.50
CA PRO A 634 -36.90 35.68 -3.11
C PRO A 634 -35.49 35.46 -2.56
N GLN A 635 -35.18 35.99 -1.37
CA GLN A 635 -33.84 35.86 -0.75
C GLN A 635 -33.34 34.40 -0.77
N ALA A 636 -34.28 33.44 -0.67
CA ALA A 636 -34.06 32.01 -0.78
C ALA A 636 -33.36 31.56 -2.10
N TYR A 637 -33.63 32.23 -3.23
CA TYR A 637 -33.03 31.93 -4.53
C TYR A 637 -31.60 32.48 -4.67
N ILE A 638 -31.29 33.61 -4.02
CA ILE A 638 -29.92 34.16 -3.98
C ILE A 638 -29.02 33.24 -3.13
N THR A 639 -29.57 32.65 -2.06
CA THR A 639 -28.84 31.67 -1.24
C THR A 639 -28.69 30.29 -1.88
N SER A 640 -29.44 29.94 -2.92
CA SER A 640 -29.28 28.66 -3.64
C SER A 640 -28.32 28.72 -4.84
N LEU A 641 -27.81 29.92 -5.16
CA LEU A 641 -26.84 30.17 -6.23
C LEU A 641 -25.39 30.24 -5.71
N ASN A 642 -25.20 30.34 -4.39
CA ASN A 642 -23.94 30.09 -3.69
C ASN A 642 -23.92 28.64 -3.20
#